data_AF-A0A928XLY9-F1
#
_entry.id   AF-A0A928XLY9-F1
#
_cell.length_a   1.000
_cell.length_b   1.000
_cell.length_c   1.000
_cell.angle_alpha   90.00
_cell.angle_beta   90.00
_cell.angle_gamma   90.00
#
_symmetry.space_group_name_H-M   'P 1'
#
loop_
_entity.id
_entity.type
_entity.pdbx_description
1 polymer ?
#
loop_
_entity_poly.entity_id
_entity_poly.type
_entity_poly.pdbx_seq_one_letter_code
_entity_poly.pdbx_strand_id
1 'polypeptide(L)'
;MTSRILCVVAALGVSLLGCGSADEAPAERDRASYELHPWVTELGDTELDALVESDPAFGTLRFAGVPERVASRQPGDVLIAGKSQHTPKGLLRAVVSVSHEGGDTVVETVPVPLPLAFAKLHAKLAAREVSFTARPAASSEGPTSQPQWSKSAVVGDQRVFDLQVYDVDQNPKTKNDQLYVHAELEGKVVFTASVDLDWLDSAGAISHAKDCLKKLVKDPTAILSSCVTLPDVKVGFDASLSGNALLDVDGAASKPYVSEPILLNDEPWELPELWVGPVLLTPSLDFTARLEGDSATYFHSRTEHGFDVGVAVSVGTKSGVSAPAPKLTKKFSTPTVEVSSTGRSKASFGPRLSLLAYDTFGLSTELHAFGELTADQGKSPCWDYRLGFELTPAIRLTIPWKKFGLSKLAKHMGWNKDYAYGALGSVTLYDAHPFADLPNEKRACALPPPSALPLGEGPTSATYQNPTFTPWAKRLGGVQATHPFVEKPGQARALVEKAHGSSWVVSGAHVGSVTHLSDSGGVAWNRPIELGLFPDEAALALEPSARGALAVATSPMQILVASDRFTLVALDYDGKLAWRRRLRLPSGLPGPELRELSAVALTPLPGGDVAVLYSRTTPAHVGSELVLVRASAQGAVRFARRIAFPTGKLSLGGALVPVGQDVVVGGQSFDPSEEIAYFARFDADGELVWARRLGACGSTRVRIADGTLRASGDLAFIGTHEMSPERTFVATVSTDGEARGAAAFWTGSILQDVTGVAVRELPTSGFVTLSRFTPMVGNRIELGTHDSQAHRTSGDSLSIELQAGGELAHVAPSGLSLTTDGGALLVAHVSGDQALNDHGLWVAKLPARTFELPAGQTAAQAATSSFPNETCSLDVTPASVKSEALELEEVDAS
;
A
#
# COMPACT_ATOMS: atom_id res chain seq x y z
N MET A 1 -12.42 46.57 -62.13
CA MET A 1 -13.17 45.48 -62.82
C MET A 1 -13.53 44.48 -61.72
N THR A 2 -14.76 44.25 -61.24
CA THR A 2 -16.17 44.52 -61.62
C THR A 2 -16.97 44.56 -60.29
N SER A 3 -17.34 45.74 -59.78
CA SER A 3 -18.70 46.31 -59.60
C SER A 3 -19.83 45.42 -59.02
N ARG A 4 -20.36 45.83 -57.83
CA ARG A 4 -21.79 46.07 -57.41
C ARG A 4 -21.78 46.46 -55.91
N ILE A 5 -22.02 47.70 -55.43
CA ILE A 5 -23.25 48.55 -55.40
C ILE A 5 -24.38 47.83 -54.63
N LEU A 6 -24.91 48.25 -53.47
CA LEU A 6 -25.73 49.46 -53.19
C LEU A 6 -26.06 49.62 -51.69
N CYS A 7 -26.42 50.85 -51.33
CA CYS A 7 -26.77 51.52 -50.07
C CYS A 7 -27.96 51.01 -49.21
N VAL A 8 -28.02 51.50 -47.96
CA VAL A 8 -29.02 52.42 -47.32
C VAL A 8 -29.02 52.16 -45.80
N VAL A 9 -28.41 53.00 -44.95
CA VAL A 9 -28.93 54.19 -44.23
C VAL A 9 -30.23 53.99 -43.41
N ALA A 10 -30.00 53.83 -42.10
CA ALA A 10 -30.69 54.40 -40.94
C ALA A 10 -32.23 54.32 -40.79
N ALA A 11 -32.65 53.57 -39.77
CA ALA A 11 -33.78 53.93 -38.91
C ALA A 11 -33.37 53.66 -37.45
N LEU A 12 -33.27 54.73 -36.65
CA LEU A 12 -33.15 54.66 -35.20
C LEU A 12 -34.49 54.20 -34.61
N GLY A 13 -34.50 53.04 -33.96
CA GLY A 13 -35.60 52.56 -33.12
C GLY A 13 -35.17 52.56 -31.65
N VAL A 14 -35.59 53.57 -30.91
CA VAL A 14 -35.56 53.59 -29.44
C VAL A 14 -36.53 52.51 -28.94
N SER A 15 -35.99 51.44 -28.37
CA SER A 15 -36.78 50.40 -27.70
C SER A 15 -36.73 50.64 -26.19
N LEU A 16 -37.90 50.92 -25.64
CA LEU A 16 -38.16 51.16 -24.22
C LEU A 16 -37.77 49.96 -23.35
N LEU A 17 -37.28 50.28 -22.15
CA LEU A 17 -37.12 49.37 -21.01
C LEU A 17 -38.46 48.70 -20.68
N GLY A 18 -38.63 47.46 -21.11
CA GLY A 18 -39.64 46.55 -20.59
C GLY A 18 -39.06 45.77 -19.42
N CYS A 19 -39.63 45.92 -18.22
CA CYS A 19 -39.47 44.94 -17.14
C CYS A 19 -40.06 43.61 -17.62
N GLY A 20 -39.23 42.77 -18.24
CA GLY A 20 -39.55 41.37 -18.45
C GLY A 20 -39.40 40.65 -17.11
N SER A 21 -40.52 40.23 -16.52
CA SER A 21 -40.52 39.12 -15.58
C SER A 21 -39.83 37.96 -16.28
N ALA A 22 -38.69 37.50 -15.73
CA ALA A 22 -38.10 36.26 -16.17
C ALA A 22 -39.14 35.17 -15.96
N ASP A 23 -39.77 34.70 -17.04
CA ASP A 23 -40.55 33.47 -17.03
C ASP A 23 -39.58 32.36 -16.61
N GLU A 24 -39.61 31.99 -15.33
CA GLU A 24 -38.95 30.80 -14.83
C GLU A 24 -39.42 29.64 -15.69
N ALA A 25 -38.50 29.09 -16.49
CA ALA A 25 -38.78 27.87 -17.23
C ALA A 25 -39.30 26.82 -16.23
N PRO A 26 -40.41 26.12 -16.54
CA PRO A 26 -40.99 25.17 -15.61
C PRO A 26 -39.92 24.17 -15.16
N ALA A 27 -39.77 24.00 -13.85
CA ALA A 27 -38.79 23.09 -13.25
C ALA A 27 -38.81 21.74 -13.98
N GLU A 28 -37.65 21.31 -14.45
CA GLU A 28 -37.52 20.01 -15.10
C GLU A 28 -38.05 18.95 -14.12
N ARG A 29 -38.96 18.09 -14.57
CA ARG A 29 -39.51 17.00 -13.75
C ARG A 29 -38.74 15.73 -14.07
N ASP A 30 -38.61 14.85 -13.09
CA ASP A 30 -38.06 13.52 -13.29
C ASP A 30 -38.87 12.78 -14.36
N ARG A 31 -38.19 12.06 -15.26
CA ARG A 31 -38.82 11.33 -16.37
C ARG A 31 -38.31 9.90 -16.40
N ALA A 32 -39.23 8.98 -16.65
CA ALA A 32 -38.97 7.56 -16.72
C ALA A 32 -39.78 6.95 -17.87
N SER A 33 -39.14 6.13 -18.69
CA SER A 33 -39.81 5.17 -19.57
C SER A 33 -39.14 3.82 -19.43
N TYR A 34 -39.92 2.75 -19.35
CA TYR A 34 -39.39 1.41 -19.21
C TYR A 34 -40.27 0.36 -19.90
N GLU A 35 -39.66 -0.76 -20.24
CA GLU A 35 -40.28 -1.96 -20.78
C GLU A 35 -39.73 -3.16 -20.01
N LEU A 36 -40.60 -3.94 -19.39
CA LEU A 36 -40.21 -5.12 -18.60
C LEU A 36 -40.07 -6.35 -19.50
N HIS A 37 -39.17 -7.26 -19.14
CA HIS A 37 -39.11 -8.56 -19.82
C HIS A 37 -40.37 -9.41 -19.55
N PRO A 38 -40.72 -10.37 -20.42
CA PRO A 38 -41.94 -11.19 -20.28
C PRO A 38 -42.00 -12.07 -19.02
N TRP A 39 -40.86 -12.35 -18.38
CA TRP A 39 -40.76 -13.15 -17.15
C TRP A 39 -40.78 -12.29 -15.87
N VAL A 40 -41.01 -10.99 -16.01
CA VAL A 40 -40.98 -10.04 -14.89
C VAL A 40 -42.40 -9.68 -14.49
N THR A 41 -42.62 -9.61 -13.19
CA THR A 41 -43.92 -9.31 -12.58
C THR A 41 -43.79 -8.10 -11.71
N GLU A 42 -44.39 -7.00 -12.15
CA GLU A 42 -44.59 -5.83 -11.32
C GLU A 42 -45.77 -6.08 -10.38
N LEU A 43 -45.47 -6.08 -9.07
CA LEU A 43 -46.45 -6.21 -8.00
C LEU A 43 -47.23 -4.89 -7.91
N GLY A 44 -48.54 -4.96 -8.15
CA GLY A 44 -49.44 -3.82 -7.97
C GLY A 44 -49.92 -3.72 -6.52
N ASP A 45 -50.79 -2.75 -6.27
CA ASP A 45 -51.32 -2.47 -4.93
C ASP A 45 -51.96 -3.70 -4.29
N THR A 46 -52.69 -4.52 -5.05
CA THR A 46 -53.33 -5.74 -4.53
C THR A 46 -52.32 -6.79 -4.04
N GLU A 47 -51.22 -6.98 -4.76
CA GLU A 47 -50.17 -7.91 -4.32
C GLU A 47 -49.38 -7.34 -3.14
N LEU A 48 -49.15 -6.02 -3.13
CA LEU A 48 -48.45 -5.33 -2.06
C LEU A 48 -49.26 -5.29 -0.76
N ASP A 49 -50.57 -5.12 -0.83
CA ASP A 49 -51.49 -5.21 0.32
C ASP A 49 -51.55 -6.64 0.89
N ALA A 50 -51.37 -7.64 0.03
CA ALA A 50 -51.27 -9.04 0.45
C ALA A 50 -49.90 -9.38 1.04
N LEU A 51 -48.85 -8.61 0.78
CA LEU A 51 -47.50 -8.88 1.28
C LEU A 51 -47.44 -8.63 2.80
N VAL A 52 -47.48 -9.68 3.60
CA VAL A 52 -47.49 -9.59 5.08
C VAL A 52 -46.09 -9.64 5.68
N GLU A 53 -45.16 -10.29 4.99
CA GLU A 53 -43.77 -10.40 5.40
C GLU A 53 -42.88 -10.20 4.18
N SER A 54 -41.94 -9.28 4.30
CA SER A 54 -40.89 -9.07 3.31
C SER A 54 -39.59 -9.14 4.09
N ASP A 55 -38.82 -10.20 3.85
CA ASP A 55 -37.54 -10.34 4.47
C ASP A 55 -36.44 -9.81 3.53
N PRO A 56 -35.98 -8.57 3.73
CA PRO A 56 -34.89 -8.02 2.94
C PRO A 56 -33.58 -8.81 3.13
N ALA A 57 -33.41 -9.54 4.22
CA ALA A 57 -32.19 -10.28 4.53
C ALA A 57 -32.21 -11.75 4.09
N PHE A 58 -33.34 -12.45 4.20
CA PHE A 58 -33.41 -13.90 3.95
C PHE A 58 -33.96 -14.28 2.57
N GLY A 59 -34.44 -13.31 1.79
CA GLY A 59 -34.94 -13.58 0.44
C GLY A 59 -36.38 -14.10 0.42
N THR A 60 -37.05 -14.24 1.56
CA THR A 60 -38.41 -14.77 1.60
C THR A 60 -39.44 -13.63 1.56
N LEU A 61 -40.48 -13.80 0.74
CA LEU A 61 -41.65 -12.94 0.68
C LEU A 61 -42.88 -13.79 1.04
N ARG A 62 -43.69 -13.38 2.01
CA ARG A 62 -44.92 -14.07 2.40
C ARG A 62 -46.12 -13.19 2.04
N PHE A 63 -47.02 -13.74 1.25
CA PHE A 63 -48.25 -13.10 0.84
C PHE A 63 -49.44 -13.81 1.50
N ALA A 64 -50.33 -13.03 2.12
CA ALA A 64 -51.60 -13.52 2.63
C ALA A 64 -52.45 -14.08 1.48
N GLY A 65 -52.92 -15.31 1.64
CA GLY A 65 -53.67 -16.00 0.60
C GLY A 65 -52.82 -16.38 -0.61
N VAL A 66 -53.45 -16.48 -1.78
CA VAL A 66 -52.81 -16.96 -3.02
C VAL A 66 -52.98 -15.94 -4.16
N PRO A 67 -52.25 -14.81 -4.14
CA PRO A 67 -52.32 -13.84 -5.23
C PRO A 67 -51.90 -14.51 -6.54
N GLU A 68 -52.84 -14.66 -7.49
CA GLU A 68 -52.64 -15.49 -8.69
C GLU A 68 -51.37 -15.11 -9.48
N ARG A 69 -51.09 -13.80 -9.59
CA ARG A 69 -49.91 -13.27 -10.29
C ARG A 69 -48.58 -13.65 -9.64
N VAL A 70 -48.55 -13.92 -8.34
CA VAL A 70 -47.37 -14.36 -7.60
C VAL A 70 -47.31 -15.88 -7.55
N ALA A 71 -48.44 -16.53 -7.27
CA ALA A 71 -48.56 -17.98 -7.17
C ALA A 71 -48.24 -18.71 -8.47
N SER A 72 -48.45 -18.07 -9.63
CA SER A 72 -48.15 -18.63 -10.94
C SER A 72 -46.67 -18.57 -11.33
N ARG A 73 -45.80 -17.95 -10.51
CA ARG A 73 -44.40 -17.72 -10.87
C ARG A 73 -43.55 -18.96 -10.69
N GLN A 74 -42.52 -19.05 -11.52
CA GLN A 74 -41.61 -20.19 -11.56
C GLN A 74 -40.19 -19.78 -11.15
N PRO A 75 -39.35 -20.74 -10.72
CA PRO A 75 -37.93 -20.50 -10.52
C PRO A 75 -37.29 -19.84 -11.75
N GLY A 76 -36.68 -18.67 -11.57
CA GLY A 76 -36.07 -17.85 -12.62
C GLY A 76 -36.95 -16.71 -13.14
N ASP A 77 -38.23 -16.62 -12.75
CA ASP A 77 -39.02 -15.41 -12.96
C ASP A 77 -38.53 -14.28 -12.04
N VAL A 78 -38.89 -13.03 -12.34
CA VAL A 78 -38.48 -11.86 -11.54
C VAL A 78 -39.70 -11.16 -10.98
N LEU A 79 -39.63 -10.80 -9.70
CA LEU A 79 -40.57 -9.93 -9.02
C LEU A 79 -39.95 -8.54 -8.89
N ILE A 80 -40.74 -7.51 -9.18
CA ILE A 80 -40.36 -6.12 -8.99
C ILE A 80 -41.50 -5.39 -8.29
N ALA A 81 -41.18 -4.53 -7.32
CA ALA A 81 -42.18 -3.76 -6.61
C ALA A 81 -41.69 -2.38 -6.19
N GLY A 82 -42.61 -1.42 -6.24
CA GLY A 82 -42.43 -0.06 -5.76
C GLY A 82 -42.39 0.05 -4.23
N LYS A 83 -42.45 1.30 -3.75
CA LYS A 83 -42.52 1.63 -2.32
C LYS A 83 -43.82 1.13 -1.70
N SER A 84 -43.72 0.39 -0.60
CA SER A 84 -44.88 0.07 0.24
C SER A 84 -44.47 0.03 1.72
N GLN A 85 -45.42 -0.24 2.60
CA GLN A 85 -45.13 -0.47 4.02
C GLN A 85 -44.19 -1.67 4.25
N HIS A 86 -44.34 -2.72 3.44
CA HIS A 86 -43.54 -3.95 3.53
C HIS A 86 -42.31 -3.92 2.63
N THR A 87 -42.27 -3.01 1.66
CA THR A 87 -41.14 -2.79 0.75
C THR A 87 -40.74 -1.31 0.78
N PRO A 88 -40.26 -0.79 1.92
CA PRO A 88 -39.97 0.64 2.06
C PRO A 88 -38.91 1.13 1.07
N LYS A 89 -38.05 0.20 0.62
CA LYS A 89 -37.01 0.41 -0.39
C LYS A 89 -37.31 -0.30 -1.73
N GLY A 90 -38.54 -0.75 -1.93
CA GLY A 90 -38.93 -1.55 -3.09
C GLY A 90 -38.33 -2.95 -3.06
N LEU A 91 -38.50 -3.70 -4.15
CA LEU A 91 -37.84 -4.99 -4.33
C LEU A 91 -37.52 -5.25 -5.80
N LEU A 92 -36.41 -5.93 -6.06
CA LEU A 92 -36.06 -6.49 -7.36
C LEU A 92 -35.39 -7.84 -7.14
N ARG A 93 -36.15 -8.93 -7.34
CA ARG A 93 -35.69 -10.28 -6.95
C ARG A 93 -36.11 -11.36 -7.94
N ALA A 94 -35.23 -12.32 -8.20
CA ALA A 94 -35.54 -13.52 -8.95
C ALA A 94 -36.16 -14.58 -8.02
N VAL A 95 -37.20 -15.25 -8.48
CA VAL A 95 -37.89 -16.34 -7.76
C VAL A 95 -37.00 -17.57 -7.75
N VAL A 96 -36.75 -18.11 -6.56
CA VAL A 96 -36.07 -19.39 -6.33
C VAL A 96 -37.10 -20.51 -6.22
N SER A 97 -38.14 -20.30 -5.42
CA SER A 97 -39.26 -21.23 -5.31
C SER A 97 -40.52 -20.52 -4.84
N VAL A 98 -41.67 -21.11 -5.18
CA VAL A 98 -42.98 -20.70 -4.67
C VAL A 98 -43.58 -21.89 -3.94
N SER A 99 -43.94 -21.71 -2.67
CA SER A 99 -44.62 -22.70 -1.84
C SER A 99 -45.89 -22.12 -1.22
N HIS A 100 -46.73 -22.99 -0.66
CA HIS A 100 -47.97 -22.60 0.01
C HIS A 100 -47.94 -23.14 1.44
N GLU A 101 -48.03 -22.25 2.41
CA GLU A 101 -47.93 -22.59 3.84
C GLU A 101 -49.08 -21.93 4.60
N GLY A 102 -49.92 -22.74 5.23
CA GLY A 102 -51.02 -22.19 6.06
C GLY A 102 -52.08 -21.40 5.27
N GLY A 103 -52.15 -21.55 3.94
CA GLY A 103 -53.04 -20.78 3.07
C GLY A 103 -52.37 -19.56 2.43
N ASP A 104 -51.15 -19.22 2.85
CA ASP A 104 -50.35 -18.13 2.30
C ASP A 104 -49.41 -18.61 1.20
N THR A 105 -49.06 -17.73 0.27
CA THR A 105 -48.01 -17.95 -0.73
C THR A 105 -46.68 -17.47 -0.16
N VAL A 106 -45.70 -18.37 -0.08
CA VAL A 106 -44.33 -18.07 0.34
C VAL A 106 -43.41 -18.17 -0.88
N VAL A 107 -42.67 -17.11 -1.15
CA VAL A 107 -41.75 -17.03 -2.28
C VAL A 107 -40.33 -16.87 -1.75
N GLU A 108 -39.48 -17.86 -2.00
CA GLU A 108 -38.04 -17.70 -1.82
C GLU A 108 -37.48 -16.99 -3.04
N THR A 109 -36.59 -16.03 -2.81
CA THR A 109 -36.07 -15.16 -3.86
C THR A 109 -34.60 -14.81 -3.61
N VAL A 110 -33.90 -14.39 -4.67
CA VAL A 110 -32.54 -13.86 -4.62
C VAL A 110 -32.46 -12.50 -5.33
N PRO A 111 -31.56 -11.58 -4.92
CA PRO A 111 -31.36 -10.33 -5.64
C PRO A 111 -30.99 -10.57 -7.10
N VAL A 112 -31.47 -9.71 -8.00
CA VAL A 112 -31.19 -9.80 -9.44
C VAL A 112 -30.77 -8.45 -10.01
N PRO A 113 -29.75 -8.38 -10.90
CA PRO A 113 -29.34 -7.12 -11.52
C PRO A 113 -30.41 -6.55 -12.47
N LEU A 114 -30.48 -5.21 -12.55
CA LEU A 114 -31.45 -4.46 -13.36
C LEU A 114 -31.64 -4.99 -14.80
N PRO A 115 -30.58 -5.33 -15.55
CA PRO A 115 -30.74 -5.77 -16.93
C PRO A 115 -31.54 -7.06 -17.09
N LEU A 116 -31.66 -7.89 -16.06
CA LEU A 116 -32.47 -9.12 -16.15
C LEU A 116 -33.98 -8.85 -15.96
N ALA A 117 -34.37 -7.63 -15.56
CA ALA A 117 -35.76 -7.23 -15.38
C ALA A 117 -36.26 -6.28 -16.46
N PHE A 118 -35.40 -5.43 -17.00
CA PHE A 118 -35.79 -4.42 -17.98
C PHE A 118 -35.29 -4.79 -19.37
N ALA A 119 -36.22 -4.86 -20.33
CA ALA A 119 -35.89 -4.85 -21.75
C ALA A 119 -35.41 -3.45 -22.17
N LYS A 120 -36.07 -2.41 -21.66
CA LYS A 120 -35.69 -1.01 -21.81
C LYS A 120 -35.89 -0.27 -20.50
N LEU A 121 -34.99 0.63 -20.16
CA LEU A 121 -35.12 1.54 -19.03
C LEU A 121 -34.37 2.84 -19.36
N HIS A 122 -35.13 3.90 -19.58
CA HIS A 122 -34.61 5.26 -19.73
C HIS A 122 -35.16 6.12 -18.60
N ALA A 123 -34.28 6.47 -17.67
CA ALA A 123 -34.56 7.34 -16.55
C ALA A 123 -33.71 8.60 -16.66
N LYS A 124 -34.29 9.76 -16.40
CA LYS A 124 -33.55 11.01 -16.23
C LYS A 124 -34.09 11.76 -15.02
N LEU A 125 -33.19 12.11 -14.12
CA LEU A 125 -33.46 12.97 -12.99
C LEU A 125 -33.32 14.42 -13.39
N ALA A 126 -34.25 15.23 -12.90
CA ALA A 126 -34.06 16.66 -12.92
C ALA A 126 -32.92 17.07 -11.98
N ALA A 127 -32.31 18.21 -12.26
CA ALA A 127 -31.23 18.75 -11.44
C ALA A 127 -31.66 18.88 -9.96
N ARG A 128 -30.76 18.49 -9.06
CA ARG A 128 -30.90 18.62 -7.61
C ARG A 128 -29.68 19.32 -7.06
N GLU A 129 -29.85 20.28 -6.16
CA GLU A 129 -28.76 21.03 -5.53
C GLU A 129 -28.56 20.57 -4.08
N VAL A 130 -27.30 20.34 -3.71
CA VAL A 130 -26.87 19.99 -2.35
C VAL A 130 -25.78 20.96 -1.93
N SER A 131 -26.02 21.74 -0.88
CA SER A 131 -25.03 22.67 -0.31
C SER A 131 -24.05 21.94 0.61
N PHE A 132 -22.77 22.32 0.63
CA PHE A 132 -21.79 21.73 1.55
C PHE A 132 -22.04 22.00 3.03
N THR A 133 -22.83 23.03 3.32
CA THR A 133 -23.24 23.40 4.67
C THR A 133 -24.47 22.62 5.15
N ALA A 134 -25.11 21.82 4.29
CA ALA A 134 -26.25 21.01 4.68
C ALA A 134 -25.82 19.96 5.72
N ARG A 135 -26.46 19.98 6.89
CA ARG A 135 -26.23 18.96 7.92
C ARG A 135 -26.78 17.63 7.40
N PRO A 136 -26.05 16.50 7.51
CA PRO A 136 -26.61 15.19 7.20
C PRO A 136 -27.91 14.99 8.00
N ALA A 137 -28.92 14.39 7.37
CA ALA A 137 -30.01 13.80 8.14
C ALA A 137 -29.37 12.77 9.07
N ALA A 138 -29.63 12.84 10.37
CA ALA A 138 -29.05 11.91 11.34
C ALA A 138 -29.47 10.49 10.94
N SER A 139 -28.53 9.70 10.40
CA SER A 139 -28.76 8.30 10.06
C SER A 139 -28.20 7.43 11.18
N SER A 140 -28.77 6.24 11.33
CA SER A 140 -28.33 5.26 12.33
C SER A 140 -27.17 4.44 11.79
N GLU A 141 -26.04 4.48 12.51
CA GLU A 141 -24.92 3.54 12.43
C GLU A 141 -24.07 3.58 11.14
N GLY A 142 -23.34 4.67 10.94
CA GLY A 142 -22.16 4.70 10.06
C GLY A 142 -20.92 4.02 10.69
N PRO A 143 -20.01 3.44 9.88
CA PRO A 143 -18.77 2.85 10.38
C PRO A 143 -17.82 3.92 10.96
N THR A 144 -17.42 3.74 12.22
CA THR A 144 -16.65 4.69 13.05
C THR A 144 -15.13 4.69 12.82
N SER A 145 -14.63 4.28 11.65
CA SER A 145 -13.19 4.36 11.37
C SER A 145 -12.83 5.74 10.79
N GLN A 146 -13.03 6.81 11.57
CA GLN A 146 -12.31 8.04 11.29
C GLN A 146 -10.87 7.91 11.80
N PRO A 147 -9.86 8.46 11.11
CA PRO A 147 -8.54 8.61 11.69
C PRO A 147 -8.66 9.37 13.01
N GLN A 148 -7.87 8.97 14.02
CA GLN A 148 -8.00 9.45 15.41
C GLN A 148 -7.94 10.99 15.55
N TRP A 149 -7.50 11.72 14.51
CA TRP A 149 -7.19 13.16 14.54
C TRP A 149 -7.72 13.96 13.35
N SER A 150 -8.82 13.57 12.70
CA SER A 150 -9.53 14.48 11.79
C SER A 150 -10.46 15.41 12.56
N LYS A 151 -10.30 16.72 12.42
CA LYS A 151 -11.32 17.70 12.83
C LYS A 151 -11.98 18.26 11.58
N SER A 152 -13.29 18.01 11.45
CA SER A 152 -14.13 18.76 10.52
C SER A 152 -14.95 19.78 11.31
N ALA A 153 -14.94 21.04 10.87
CA ALA A 153 -15.78 22.08 11.42
C ALA A 153 -16.47 22.84 10.29
N VAL A 154 -17.72 23.26 10.53
CA VAL A 154 -18.38 24.24 9.68
C VAL A 154 -18.11 25.61 10.28
N VAL A 155 -17.39 26.46 9.56
CA VAL A 155 -17.05 27.83 9.96
C VAL A 155 -17.66 28.78 8.94
N GLY A 156 -18.79 29.41 9.30
CA GLY A 156 -19.58 30.19 8.35
C GLY A 156 -20.21 29.30 7.27
N ASP A 157 -20.02 29.67 6.00
CA ASP A 157 -20.46 28.89 4.83
C ASP A 157 -19.41 27.88 4.32
N GLN A 158 -18.31 27.73 5.07
CA GLN A 158 -17.18 26.91 4.69
C GLN A 158 -17.07 25.69 5.60
N ARG A 159 -16.59 24.59 5.04
CA ARG A 159 -16.20 23.41 5.78
C ARG A 159 -14.68 23.33 5.82
N VAL A 160 -14.13 23.39 7.03
CA VAL A 160 -12.70 23.33 7.28
C VAL A 160 -12.35 21.90 7.70
N PHE A 161 -11.29 21.37 7.11
CA PHE A 161 -10.71 20.07 7.39
C PHE A 161 -9.28 20.29 7.87
N ASP A 162 -9.03 19.85 9.09
CA ASP A 162 -7.70 19.70 9.65
C ASP A 162 -7.40 18.22 9.75
N LEU A 163 -6.62 17.70 8.81
CA LEU A 163 -6.23 16.31 8.76
C LEU A 163 -4.76 16.17 9.13
N GLN A 164 -4.50 15.55 10.28
CA GLN A 164 -3.17 15.08 10.64
C GLN A 164 -3.04 13.61 10.22
N VAL A 165 -2.22 13.34 9.20
CA VAL A 165 -2.02 12.00 8.65
C VAL A 165 -1.12 11.17 9.57
N TYR A 166 -0.06 11.77 10.10
CA TYR A 166 0.72 11.21 11.20
C TYR A 166 1.42 12.30 12.02
N ASP A 167 1.78 11.93 13.25
CA ASP A 167 2.52 12.74 14.21
C ASP A 167 3.40 11.79 15.03
N VAL A 168 4.72 11.80 14.81
CA VAL A 168 5.59 10.81 15.45
C VAL A 168 5.73 11.07 16.95
N ASP A 169 5.83 12.33 17.37
CA ASP A 169 6.01 12.70 18.78
C ASP A 169 4.74 13.19 19.48
N GLN A 170 3.61 13.21 18.77
CA GLN A 170 2.30 13.69 19.24
C GLN A 170 2.30 15.17 19.68
N ASN A 171 3.26 15.97 19.20
CA ASN A 171 3.38 17.38 19.52
C ASN A 171 3.02 18.24 18.29
N PRO A 172 1.81 18.85 18.21
CA PRO A 172 1.36 19.61 17.02
C PRO A 172 2.23 20.83 16.64
N LYS A 173 3.23 21.17 17.46
CA LYS A 173 4.19 22.26 17.23
C LYS A 173 5.42 21.84 16.41
N THR A 174 5.76 20.56 16.36
CA THR A 174 6.90 20.03 15.58
C THR A 174 6.39 19.64 14.19
N LYS A 175 6.79 20.41 13.16
CA LYS A 175 6.33 20.20 11.77
C LYS A 175 7.22 19.24 10.98
N ASN A 176 8.40 18.95 11.49
CA ASN A 176 9.39 18.09 10.87
C ASN A 176 9.10 16.59 11.01
N ASP A 177 8.11 16.22 11.81
CA ASP A 177 7.69 14.83 12.04
C ASP A 177 6.18 14.62 11.86
N GLN A 178 5.52 15.59 11.22
CA GLN A 178 4.09 15.55 10.90
C GLN A 178 3.90 15.52 9.40
N LEU A 179 2.82 14.87 8.97
CA LEU A 179 2.16 15.17 7.72
C LEU A 179 0.78 15.72 8.06
N TYR A 180 0.60 17.00 7.75
CA TYR A 180 -0.61 17.74 8.05
C TYR A 180 -1.18 18.31 6.76
N VAL A 181 -2.49 18.24 6.64
CA VAL A 181 -3.24 18.79 5.51
C VAL A 181 -4.39 19.60 6.08
N HIS A 182 -4.32 20.89 5.81
CA HIS A 182 -5.41 21.82 6.04
C HIS A 182 -6.13 22.04 4.71
N ALA A 183 -7.46 21.97 4.70
CA ALA A 183 -8.29 22.28 3.55
C ALA A 183 -9.56 23.01 3.98
N GLU A 184 -9.91 24.08 3.29
CA GLU A 184 -11.19 24.78 3.45
C GLU A 184 -11.99 24.57 2.17
N LEU A 185 -13.23 24.07 2.25
CA LEU A 185 -14.11 23.87 1.10
C LEU A 185 -15.41 24.65 1.27
N GLU A 186 -15.80 25.37 0.24
CA GLU A 186 -17.08 26.07 0.12
C GLU A 186 -17.66 25.71 -1.24
N GLY A 187 -18.96 25.49 -1.37
CA GLY A 187 -19.54 25.10 -2.66
C GLY A 187 -20.87 24.38 -2.58
N LYS A 188 -21.37 24.04 -3.77
CA LYS A 188 -22.65 23.37 -3.99
C LYS A 188 -22.47 22.31 -5.07
N VAL A 189 -23.08 21.15 -4.89
CA VAL A 189 -23.16 20.11 -5.91
C VAL A 189 -24.55 20.15 -6.52
N VAL A 190 -24.63 20.52 -7.79
CA VAL A 190 -25.85 20.31 -8.58
C VAL A 190 -25.69 19.00 -9.32
N PHE A 191 -26.52 17.99 -9.06
CA PHE A 191 -26.44 16.72 -9.75
C PHE A 191 -27.67 16.44 -10.61
N THR A 192 -27.44 15.91 -11.79
CA THR A 192 -28.41 15.14 -12.59
C THR A 192 -27.97 13.68 -12.54
N ALA A 193 -28.90 12.74 -12.73
CA ALA A 193 -28.51 11.39 -13.09
C ALA A 193 -29.40 10.86 -14.20
N SER A 194 -28.87 9.97 -15.02
CA SER A 194 -29.67 9.21 -15.96
C SER A 194 -29.32 7.74 -15.88
N VAL A 195 -30.28 6.88 -16.22
CA VAL A 195 -30.04 5.45 -16.47
C VAL A 195 -30.56 5.20 -17.87
N ASP A 196 -29.70 4.70 -18.74
CA ASP A 196 -30.05 4.34 -20.11
C ASP A 196 -29.65 2.89 -20.34
N LEU A 197 -30.66 2.04 -20.49
CA LEU A 197 -30.55 0.62 -20.69
C LEU A 197 -31.45 0.24 -21.85
N ASP A 198 -30.86 -0.32 -22.89
CA ASP A 198 -31.58 -0.86 -24.02
C ASP A 198 -30.95 -2.20 -24.41
N TRP A 199 -31.70 -3.29 -24.27
CA TRP A 199 -31.34 -4.53 -24.94
C TRP A 199 -31.61 -4.34 -26.43
N LEU A 200 -30.61 -3.82 -27.16
CA LEU A 200 -30.61 -3.79 -28.62
C LEU A 200 -31.15 -5.13 -29.16
N ASP A 201 -31.98 -5.09 -30.22
CA ASP A 201 -32.78 -6.16 -30.89
C ASP A 201 -32.05 -7.47 -31.28
N SER A 202 -30.91 -7.78 -30.67
CA SER A 202 -30.30 -9.10 -30.68
C SER A 202 -31.22 -10.13 -30.02
N ALA A 203 -32.07 -10.77 -30.82
CA ALA A 203 -32.99 -11.83 -30.38
C ALA A 203 -32.33 -12.94 -29.53
N GLY A 204 -31.01 -13.14 -29.67
CA GLY A 204 -30.23 -14.07 -28.84
C GLY A 204 -30.00 -13.60 -27.38
N ALA A 205 -29.91 -12.29 -27.14
CA ALA A 205 -29.53 -11.75 -25.84
C ALA A 205 -30.62 -11.94 -24.77
N ILE A 206 -31.90 -11.79 -25.15
CA ILE A 206 -33.06 -12.06 -24.29
C ILE A 206 -33.11 -13.54 -23.88
N SER A 207 -32.89 -14.47 -24.82
CA SER A 207 -32.87 -15.90 -24.51
C SER A 207 -31.75 -16.26 -23.54
N HIS A 208 -30.59 -15.66 -23.72
CA HIS A 208 -29.42 -15.86 -22.87
C HIS A 208 -29.63 -15.29 -21.46
N ALA A 209 -30.27 -14.11 -21.33
CA ALA A 209 -30.63 -13.52 -20.05
C ALA A 209 -31.53 -14.45 -19.22
N LYS A 210 -32.53 -15.07 -19.87
CA LYS A 210 -33.43 -16.03 -19.22
C LYS A 210 -32.71 -17.31 -18.78
N ASP A 211 -31.80 -17.82 -19.61
CA ASP A 211 -30.99 -18.98 -19.22
C ASP A 211 -30.03 -18.64 -18.08
N CYS A 212 -29.52 -17.40 -18.05
CA CYS A 212 -28.70 -16.92 -16.95
C CYS A 212 -29.49 -16.85 -15.64
N LEU A 213 -30.74 -16.34 -15.65
CA LEU A 213 -31.63 -16.37 -14.48
C LEU A 213 -31.83 -17.77 -13.93
N LYS A 214 -32.08 -18.75 -14.80
CA LYS A 214 -32.22 -20.16 -14.39
C LYS A 214 -30.95 -20.72 -13.76
N LYS A 215 -29.78 -20.31 -14.25
CA LYS A 215 -28.49 -20.70 -13.67
C LYS A 215 -28.28 -20.01 -12.33
N LEU A 216 -28.52 -18.70 -12.23
CA LEU A 216 -28.45 -17.91 -11.00
C LEU A 216 -29.28 -18.53 -9.86
N VAL A 217 -30.50 -18.94 -10.17
CA VAL A 217 -31.39 -19.56 -9.18
C VAL A 217 -30.88 -20.94 -8.72
N LYS A 218 -30.25 -21.72 -9.60
CA LYS A 218 -29.69 -23.04 -9.26
C LYS A 218 -28.34 -22.94 -8.55
N ASP A 219 -27.54 -21.97 -8.95
CA ASP A 219 -26.19 -21.72 -8.46
C ASP A 219 -25.93 -20.22 -8.52
N PRO A 220 -26.07 -19.50 -7.40
CA PRO A 220 -25.82 -18.07 -7.33
C PRO A 220 -24.41 -17.67 -7.75
N THR A 221 -23.45 -18.60 -7.70
CA THR A 221 -22.05 -18.35 -8.06
C THR A 221 -21.82 -18.34 -9.58
N ALA A 222 -22.75 -18.92 -10.35
CA ALA A 222 -22.65 -19.02 -11.82
C ALA A 222 -22.69 -17.65 -12.53
N ILE A 223 -23.17 -16.58 -11.88
CA ILE A 223 -23.18 -15.22 -12.42
C ILE A 223 -21.77 -14.75 -12.81
N LEU A 224 -20.74 -15.16 -12.06
CA LEU A 224 -19.38 -14.61 -12.16
C LEU A 224 -18.56 -15.22 -13.31
N SER A 225 -18.91 -16.41 -13.82
CA SER A 225 -17.99 -17.20 -14.64
C SER A 225 -18.39 -17.39 -16.11
N SER A 226 -19.65 -17.17 -16.50
CA SER A 226 -20.07 -17.46 -17.90
C SER A 226 -21.37 -16.79 -18.36
N CYS A 227 -21.99 -15.96 -17.53
CA CYS A 227 -23.42 -15.74 -17.64
C CYS A 227 -23.84 -14.54 -18.50
N VAL A 228 -22.96 -13.62 -18.90
CA VAL A 228 -23.49 -12.40 -19.54
C VAL A 228 -22.58 -11.60 -20.46
N THR A 229 -23.09 -11.37 -21.68
CA THR A 229 -22.81 -10.17 -22.48
C THR A 229 -23.91 -9.13 -22.16
N LEU A 230 -23.91 -8.52 -20.97
CA LEU A 230 -24.94 -7.55 -20.53
C LEU A 230 -25.10 -6.40 -21.52
N PRO A 231 -26.30 -5.80 -21.72
CA PRO A 231 -26.41 -4.57 -22.48
C PRO A 231 -25.55 -3.46 -21.83
N ASP A 232 -25.20 -2.47 -22.64
CA ASP A 232 -24.50 -1.30 -22.14
C ASP A 232 -25.48 -0.50 -21.26
N VAL A 233 -25.25 -0.46 -19.96
CA VAL A 233 -26.02 0.36 -19.03
C VAL A 233 -25.25 1.64 -18.84
N LYS A 234 -25.75 2.73 -19.42
CA LYS A 234 -25.12 4.05 -19.30
C LYS A 234 -25.76 4.82 -18.16
N VAL A 235 -24.91 5.33 -17.27
CA VAL A 235 -25.33 6.24 -16.22
C VAL A 235 -24.64 7.57 -16.41
N GLY A 236 -25.44 8.61 -16.65
CA GLY A 236 -24.96 9.98 -16.78
C GLY A 236 -25.03 10.72 -15.44
N PHE A 237 -24.15 11.70 -15.26
CA PHE A 237 -24.06 12.58 -14.12
C PHE A 237 -23.45 13.91 -14.54
N ASP A 238 -24.09 15.02 -14.20
CA ASP A 238 -23.49 16.35 -14.26
C ASP A 238 -23.26 16.83 -12.83
N ALA A 239 -22.06 17.33 -12.49
CA ALA A 239 -21.82 18.12 -11.29
C ALA A 239 -21.09 19.41 -11.57
N SER A 240 -21.55 20.49 -10.95
CA SER A 240 -20.72 21.67 -10.72
C SER A 240 -20.11 21.61 -9.33
N LEU A 241 -18.84 21.95 -9.22
CA LEU A 241 -18.09 22.11 -7.99
C LEU A 241 -17.33 23.44 -8.08
N SER A 242 -17.71 24.41 -7.27
CA SER A 242 -16.92 25.61 -7.05
C SER A 242 -16.37 25.58 -5.62
N GLY A 243 -15.20 26.17 -5.40
CA GLY A 243 -14.60 26.30 -4.08
C GLY A 243 -13.22 26.95 -4.09
N ASN A 244 -12.79 27.36 -2.91
CA ASN A 244 -11.37 27.59 -2.65
C ASN A 244 -10.79 26.31 -2.00
N ALA A 245 -9.50 26.08 -2.14
CA ALA A 245 -8.76 25.06 -1.43
C ALA A 245 -7.38 25.63 -1.13
N LEU A 246 -7.07 25.81 0.15
CA LEU A 246 -5.70 25.91 0.62
C LEU A 246 -5.20 24.47 0.77
N LEU A 247 -4.07 24.16 0.16
CA LEU A 247 -3.34 22.92 0.39
C LEU A 247 -2.00 23.31 1.00
N ASP A 248 -1.86 23.05 2.29
CA ASP A 248 -0.60 23.22 3.01
C ASP A 248 -0.10 21.82 3.38
N VAL A 249 1.04 21.42 2.80
CA VAL A 249 1.68 20.13 3.04
C VAL A 249 3.06 20.38 3.61
N ASP A 250 3.21 20.03 4.87
CA ASP A 250 4.49 19.96 5.58
C ASP A 250 4.85 18.50 5.83
N GLY A 251 6.11 18.15 5.62
CA GLY A 251 6.65 16.90 6.15
C GLY A 251 7.91 16.42 5.45
N ALA A 252 8.55 15.40 6.02
CA ALA A 252 9.59 14.63 5.38
C ALA A 252 9.13 13.18 5.33
N ALA A 253 8.89 12.63 4.14
CA ALA A 253 8.46 11.25 3.98
C ALA A 253 9.44 10.50 3.08
N SER A 254 10.45 9.87 3.68
CA SER A 254 11.53 9.15 2.96
C SER A 254 11.09 7.96 2.12
N LYS A 255 9.80 7.67 2.13
CA LYS A 255 9.17 6.61 1.38
C LYS A 255 7.92 7.15 0.72
N PRO A 256 7.54 6.61 -0.45
CA PRO A 256 6.22 6.86 -0.99
C PRO A 256 5.16 6.53 0.05
N TYR A 257 4.18 7.40 0.19
CA TYR A 257 3.01 7.23 1.01
C TYR A 257 1.75 7.41 0.17
N VAL A 258 0.72 6.64 0.51
CA VAL A 258 -0.61 6.75 -0.06
C VAL A 258 -1.58 6.56 1.09
N SER A 259 -2.35 7.60 1.42
CA SER A 259 -3.40 7.50 2.42
C SER A 259 -4.53 6.61 1.90
N GLU A 260 -5.23 5.94 2.82
CA GLU A 260 -6.57 5.45 2.51
C GLU A 260 -7.49 6.65 2.17
N PRO A 261 -8.60 6.44 1.44
CA PRO A 261 -9.59 7.48 1.23
C PRO A 261 -10.10 8.02 2.58
N ILE A 262 -9.79 9.28 2.88
CA ILE A 262 -10.25 9.97 4.07
C ILE A 262 -11.67 10.45 3.81
N LEU A 263 -12.64 9.95 4.58
CA LEU A 263 -14.00 10.49 4.57
C LEU A 263 -14.00 11.85 5.26
N LEU A 264 -14.40 12.87 4.53
CA LEU A 264 -14.46 14.25 5.00
C LEU A 264 -15.76 14.53 5.76
N ASN A 265 -16.77 13.69 5.60
CA ASN A 265 -18.05 13.75 6.31
C ASN A 265 -18.19 12.57 7.27
N ASP A 266 -18.75 12.81 8.45
CA ASP A 266 -19.02 11.77 9.47
C ASP A 266 -19.94 10.68 8.93
N GLU A 267 -20.95 11.08 8.15
CA GLU A 267 -21.91 10.19 7.48
C GLU A 267 -22.17 10.66 6.05
N PRO A 268 -22.34 9.73 5.08
CA PRO A 268 -22.82 10.04 3.74
C PRO A 268 -24.12 10.85 3.78
N TRP A 269 -24.24 11.86 2.92
CA TRP A 269 -25.52 12.52 2.70
C TRP A 269 -26.43 11.59 1.91
N GLU A 270 -27.44 11.07 2.60
CA GLU A 270 -28.57 10.43 1.93
C GLU A 270 -29.34 11.50 1.17
N LEU A 271 -29.36 11.35 -0.15
CA LEU A 271 -30.12 12.21 -1.04
C LEU A 271 -31.52 11.60 -1.20
N PRO A 272 -32.55 12.40 -1.53
CA PRO A 272 -33.91 11.89 -1.65
C PRO A 272 -34.00 10.67 -2.57
N GLU A 273 -34.68 9.63 -2.09
CA GLU A 273 -34.99 8.44 -2.85
C GLU A 273 -35.67 8.78 -4.18
N LEU A 274 -35.32 8.05 -5.22
CA LEU A 274 -35.79 8.31 -6.57
C LEU A 274 -36.59 7.12 -7.09
N TRP A 275 -37.84 7.38 -7.41
CA TRP A 275 -38.75 6.38 -7.93
C TRP A 275 -38.96 6.58 -9.43
N VAL A 276 -38.52 5.61 -10.20
CA VAL A 276 -38.58 5.59 -11.66
C VAL A 276 -39.47 4.40 -12.03
N GLY A 277 -40.79 4.61 -12.01
CA GLY A 277 -41.74 3.50 -12.00
C GLY A 277 -41.53 2.64 -10.75
N PRO A 278 -41.31 1.31 -10.88
CA PRO A 278 -41.03 0.45 -9.74
C PRO A 278 -39.57 0.50 -9.27
N VAL A 279 -38.66 1.16 -10.00
CA VAL A 279 -37.24 1.23 -9.66
C VAL A 279 -36.98 2.27 -8.58
N LEU A 280 -36.37 1.83 -7.48
CA LEU A 280 -35.75 2.72 -6.50
C LEU A 280 -34.27 2.94 -6.84
N LEU A 281 -33.87 4.20 -6.97
CA LEU A 281 -32.47 4.62 -6.91
C LEU A 281 -32.24 5.39 -5.61
N THR A 282 -31.19 5.03 -4.88
CA THR A 282 -30.74 5.65 -3.64
C THR A 282 -29.41 6.36 -3.89
N PRO A 283 -29.46 7.65 -4.24
CA PRO A 283 -28.27 8.46 -4.33
C PRO A 283 -27.70 8.72 -2.94
N SER A 284 -26.40 8.55 -2.77
CA SER A 284 -25.66 8.98 -1.58
C SER A 284 -24.44 9.77 -2.00
N LEU A 285 -24.24 10.93 -1.38
CA LEU A 285 -23.10 11.79 -1.64
C LEU A 285 -22.20 11.84 -0.42
N ASP A 286 -20.92 11.53 -0.58
CA ASP A 286 -19.90 11.77 0.44
C ASP A 286 -18.72 12.52 -0.16
N PHE A 287 -17.81 12.96 0.70
CA PHE A 287 -16.62 13.69 0.31
C PHE A 287 -15.41 12.88 0.74
N THR A 288 -14.49 12.69 -0.19
CA THR A 288 -13.27 11.94 0.06
C THR A 288 -12.07 12.82 -0.23
N ALA A 289 -11.03 12.65 0.57
CA ALA A 289 -9.69 13.15 0.28
C ALA A 289 -8.72 11.98 0.19
N ARG A 290 -7.65 12.17 -0.56
CA ARG A 290 -6.55 11.23 -0.68
C ARG A 290 -5.24 12.01 -0.77
N LEU A 291 -4.25 11.52 -0.04
CA LEU A 291 -2.92 12.10 -0.04
C LEU A 291 -1.94 11.07 -0.54
N GLU A 292 -1.20 11.44 -1.56
CA GLU A 292 -0.15 10.64 -2.16
C GLU A 292 1.11 11.48 -2.18
N GLY A 293 2.25 10.86 -1.95
CA GLY A 293 3.50 11.59 -2.08
C GLY A 293 4.68 10.68 -1.87
N ASP A 294 5.84 11.21 -2.12
CA ASP A 294 7.12 10.59 -1.82
C ASP A 294 8.10 11.72 -1.69
N SER A 295 9.03 11.64 -0.76
CA SER A 295 10.06 12.65 -0.69
C SER A 295 11.34 12.02 -0.25
N ALA A 296 12.40 12.15 -1.05
CA ALA A 296 13.74 11.89 -0.53
C ALA A 296 13.98 12.72 0.75
N THR A 297 13.26 13.85 0.89
CA THR A 297 13.65 14.92 1.81
C THR A 297 12.53 15.70 2.52
N TYR A 298 12.88 16.72 3.32
CA TYR A 298 11.88 17.67 3.80
C TYR A 298 11.24 18.39 2.62
N PHE A 299 9.93 18.51 2.71
CA PHE A 299 9.08 19.11 1.71
C PHE A 299 8.05 19.99 2.43
N HIS A 300 8.07 21.28 2.12
CA HIS A 300 6.99 22.19 2.44
C HIS A 300 6.42 22.75 1.14
N SER A 301 5.11 22.65 1.01
CA SER A 301 4.38 23.19 -0.12
C SER A 301 3.07 23.78 0.35
N ARG A 302 2.94 25.09 0.15
CA ARG A 302 1.69 25.80 0.36
C ARG A 302 1.16 26.34 -0.95
N THR A 303 -0.07 25.95 -1.29
CA THR A 303 -0.75 26.42 -2.50
C THR A 303 -2.19 26.79 -2.21
N GLU A 304 -2.63 27.95 -2.70
CA GLU A 304 -4.03 28.39 -2.60
C GLU A 304 -4.68 28.37 -3.97
N HIS A 305 -5.82 27.70 -4.07
CA HIS A 305 -6.58 27.52 -5.30
C HIS A 305 -7.99 28.04 -5.13
N GLY A 306 -8.50 28.75 -6.14
CA GLY A 306 -9.93 28.94 -6.37
C GLY A 306 -10.31 28.30 -7.70
N PHE A 307 -11.32 27.44 -7.68
CA PHE A 307 -11.80 26.73 -8.87
C PHE A 307 -13.33 26.74 -8.93
N ASP A 308 -13.85 26.76 -10.16
CA ASP A 308 -15.25 26.52 -10.50
C ASP A 308 -15.26 25.55 -11.67
N VAL A 309 -15.84 24.38 -11.47
CA VAL A 309 -15.67 23.18 -12.28
C VAL A 309 -17.03 22.56 -12.56
N GLY A 310 -17.46 22.57 -13.82
CA GLY A 310 -18.56 21.74 -14.28
C GLY A 310 -18.02 20.46 -14.94
N VAL A 311 -18.41 19.29 -14.43
CA VAL A 311 -18.09 17.98 -15.01
C VAL A 311 -19.36 17.26 -15.40
N ALA A 312 -19.43 16.82 -16.65
CA ALA A 312 -20.40 15.83 -17.08
C ALA A 312 -19.68 14.50 -17.25
N VAL A 313 -20.26 13.41 -16.77
CA VAL A 313 -19.71 12.07 -16.83
C VAL A 313 -20.82 11.12 -17.24
N SER A 314 -20.53 10.22 -18.15
CA SER A 314 -21.36 9.05 -18.39
C SER A 314 -20.50 7.80 -18.34
N VAL A 315 -20.96 6.78 -17.62
CA VAL A 315 -20.27 5.50 -17.50
C VAL A 315 -21.18 4.42 -18.07
N GLY A 316 -20.73 3.75 -19.12
CA GLY A 316 -21.38 2.58 -19.69
C GLY A 316 -20.65 1.29 -19.32
N THR A 317 -21.39 0.23 -18.97
CA THR A 317 -20.82 -1.10 -18.68
C THR A 317 -20.03 -1.70 -19.85
N LYS A 318 -20.29 -1.27 -21.09
CA LYS A 318 -19.56 -1.63 -22.31
C LYS A 318 -18.92 -0.43 -23.00
N SER A 319 -19.59 0.73 -23.04
CA SER A 319 -19.01 1.91 -23.70
C SER A 319 -17.85 2.53 -22.93
N GLY A 320 -17.62 2.09 -21.69
CA GLY A 320 -16.64 2.68 -20.81
C GLY A 320 -17.06 4.08 -20.38
N VAL A 321 -16.07 4.89 -20.02
CA VAL A 321 -16.26 6.23 -19.46
C VAL A 321 -16.22 7.27 -20.57
N SER A 322 -17.24 8.12 -20.62
CA SER A 322 -17.25 9.33 -21.45
C SER A 322 -17.47 10.54 -20.57
N ALA A 323 -16.47 11.40 -20.48
CA ALA A 323 -16.49 12.60 -19.66
C ALA A 323 -15.88 13.76 -20.47
N PRO A 324 -16.70 14.71 -20.98
CA PRO A 324 -16.16 15.90 -21.64
C PRO A 324 -15.24 16.68 -20.70
N ALA A 325 -14.28 17.39 -21.31
CA ALA A 325 -13.34 18.24 -20.57
C ALA A 325 -14.12 19.26 -19.72
N PRO A 326 -13.77 19.43 -18.43
CA PRO A 326 -14.49 20.32 -17.55
C PRO A 326 -14.30 21.78 -17.96
N LYS A 327 -15.33 22.61 -17.73
CA LYS A 327 -15.18 24.07 -17.79
C LYS A 327 -14.58 24.54 -16.48
N LEU A 328 -13.42 25.19 -16.54
CA LEU A 328 -12.66 25.60 -15.37
C LEU A 328 -12.40 27.12 -15.37
N THR A 329 -12.92 27.82 -14.36
CA THR A 329 -12.52 29.22 -14.05
C THR A 329 -11.48 29.21 -12.94
N LYS A 330 -10.37 29.94 -13.11
CA LYS A 330 -9.15 29.76 -12.30
C LYS A 330 -8.70 31.03 -11.60
N LYS A 331 -8.34 30.90 -10.33
CA LYS A 331 -7.44 31.82 -9.63
C LYS A 331 -6.42 31.00 -8.84
N PHE A 332 -5.14 31.18 -9.12
CA PHE A 332 -4.05 30.48 -8.42
C PHE A 332 -3.04 31.48 -7.89
N SER A 333 -2.58 31.25 -6.65
CA SER A 333 -1.33 31.82 -6.18
C SER A 333 -0.18 30.90 -6.57
N THR A 334 0.99 31.47 -6.86
CA THR A 334 2.21 30.68 -7.05
C THR A 334 2.53 29.93 -5.75
N PRO A 335 2.80 28.62 -5.79
CA PRO A 335 3.14 27.86 -4.60
C PRO A 335 4.47 28.34 -4.00
N THR A 336 4.55 28.33 -2.67
CA THR A 336 5.84 28.38 -1.98
C THR A 336 6.34 26.95 -1.85
N VAL A 337 7.53 26.66 -2.40
CA VAL A 337 8.11 25.32 -2.44
C VAL A 337 9.47 25.32 -1.76
N GLU A 338 9.57 24.58 -0.66
CA GLU A 338 10.84 24.32 0.03
C GLU A 338 11.17 22.83 -0.08
N VAL A 339 12.30 22.51 -0.70
CA VAL A 339 12.78 21.13 -0.84
C VAL A 339 14.29 21.08 -0.67
N SER A 340 14.80 20.01 -0.07
CA SER A 340 16.24 19.80 0.13
C SER A 340 16.89 18.79 -0.82
N SER A 341 16.11 18.03 -1.59
CA SER A 341 16.56 17.27 -2.75
C SER A 341 15.35 17.09 -3.68
N THR A 342 14.64 15.99 -3.58
CA THR A 342 13.42 15.73 -4.35
C THR A 342 12.22 15.55 -3.42
N GLY A 343 11.04 15.83 -3.96
CA GLY A 343 9.77 15.67 -3.27
C GLY A 343 8.60 15.69 -4.25
N ARG A 344 7.60 14.87 -3.97
CA ARG A 344 6.33 14.78 -4.68
C ARG A 344 5.22 14.76 -3.65
N SER A 345 4.21 15.59 -3.84
CA SER A 345 2.99 15.55 -3.05
C SER A 345 1.82 15.79 -3.97
N LYS A 346 0.81 14.95 -3.86
CA LYS A 346 -0.46 15.02 -4.56
C LYS A 346 -1.56 14.93 -3.52
N ALA A 347 -2.33 16.01 -3.41
CA ALA A 347 -3.57 15.98 -2.66
C ALA A 347 -4.73 15.97 -3.63
N SER A 348 -5.59 14.97 -3.47
CA SER A 348 -6.82 14.78 -4.20
C SER A 348 -8.00 14.96 -3.24
N PHE A 349 -9.03 15.69 -3.64
CA PHE A 349 -10.25 15.79 -2.85
C PHE A 349 -11.45 15.99 -3.77
N GLY A 350 -12.61 15.52 -3.35
CA GLY A 350 -13.86 15.84 -4.03
C GLY A 350 -15.01 14.90 -3.69
N PRO A 351 -16.16 15.08 -4.35
CA PRO A 351 -17.34 14.28 -4.09
C PRO A 351 -17.15 12.84 -4.58
N ARG A 352 -17.69 11.91 -3.82
CA ARG A 352 -18.05 10.58 -4.31
C ARG A 352 -19.56 10.43 -4.24
N LEU A 353 -20.15 10.19 -5.41
CA LEU A 353 -21.56 9.94 -5.57
C LEU A 353 -21.76 8.45 -5.80
N SER A 354 -22.50 7.80 -4.92
CA SER A 354 -23.04 6.46 -5.19
C SER A 354 -24.49 6.58 -5.62
N LEU A 355 -24.89 5.85 -6.65
CA LEU A 355 -26.27 5.70 -7.08
C LEU A 355 -26.57 4.20 -7.07
N LEU A 356 -27.19 3.74 -6.00
CA LEU A 356 -27.53 2.33 -5.83
C LEU A 356 -28.97 2.08 -6.26
N ALA A 357 -29.20 1.01 -7.03
CA ALA A 357 -30.54 0.49 -7.23
C ALA A 357 -30.91 -0.42 -6.06
N TYR A 358 -32.03 -0.11 -5.39
CA TYR A 358 -32.53 -0.86 -4.23
C TYR A 358 -31.45 -1.08 -3.13
N ASP A 359 -30.54 -0.13 -2.93
CA ASP A 359 -29.35 -0.23 -2.04
C ASP A 359 -28.40 -1.40 -2.28
N THR A 360 -28.63 -2.18 -3.32
CA THR A 360 -27.98 -3.47 -3.53
C THR A 360 -26.90 -3.35 -4.58
N PHE A 361 -27.16 -2.71 -5.71
CA PHE A 361 -26.22 -2.67 -6.81
C PHE A 361 -26.29 -1.34 -7.52
N GLY A 362 -25.15 -0.75 -7.81
CA GLY A 362 -25.13 0.46 -8.60
C GLY A 362 -23.73 0.96 -8.89
N LEU A 363 -23.67 2.17 -9.40
CA LEU A 363 -22.42 2.83 -9.72
C LEU A 363 -22.02 3.76 -8.59
N SER A 364 -20.73 3.86 -8.37
CA SER A 364 -20.12 4.88 -7.55
C SER A 364 -19.12 5.62 -8.42
N THR A 365 -19.08 6.94 -8.30
CA THR A 365 -18.14 7.76 -9.07
C THR A 365 -17.49 8.72 -8.11
N GLU A 366 -16.16 8.68 -8.03
CA GLU A 366 -15.37 9.67 -7.31
C GLU A 366 -14.86 10.69 -8.33
N LEU A 367 -15.12 11.97 -8.08
CA LEU A 367 -14.55 13.07 -8.85
C LEU A 367 -13.61 13.83 -7.92
N HIS A 368 -12.31 13.66 -8.10
CA HIS A 368 -11.30 14.35 -7.30
C HIS A 368 -10.67 15.48 -8.10
N ALA A 369 -10.76 16.70 -7.57
CA ALA A 369 -9.78 17.73 -7.90
C ALA A 369 -8.44 17.29 -7.30
N PHE A 370 -7.34 17.39 -8.05
CA PHE A 370 -6.03 17.13 -7.49
C PHE A 370 -5.05 18.26 -7.79
N GLY A 371 -4.21 18.55 -6.80
CA GLY A 371 -3.01 19.35 -6.92
C GLY A 371 -1.80 18.47 -6.65
N GLU A 372 -0.89 18.37 -7.63
CA GLU A 372 0.32 17.57 -7.54
C GLU A 372 1.55 18.47 -7.75
N LEU A 373 2.35 18.63 -6.70
CA LEU A 373 3.64 19.29 -6.79
C LEU A 373 4.74 18.24 -6.90
N THR A 374 5.62 18.40 -7.89
CA THR A 374 6.89 17.67 -7.98
C THR A 374 8.03 18.69 -7.88
N ALA A 375 9.02 18.43 -7.03
CA ALA A 375 10.15 19.29 -6.79
C ALA A 375 11.45 18.47 -6.82
N ASP A 376 12.50 19.05 -7.40
CA ASP A 376 13.83 18.48 -7.55
C ASP A 376 14.86 19.63 -7.59
N GLN A 377 15.61 19.77 -6.50
CA GLN A 377 16.62 20.81 -6.31
C GLN A 377 17.75 20.74 -7.36
N GLY A 378 17.97 19.57 -7.97
CA GLY A 378 18.94 19.38 -9.04
C GLY A 378 18.46 19.84 -10.42
N LYS A 379 17.17 20.20 -10.56
CA LYS A 379 16.57 20.61 -11.84
C LYS A 379 16.31 22.12 -11.93
N SER A 380 16.21 22.61 -13.17
CA SER A 380 15.77 23.98 -13.48
C SER A 380 14.71 23.92 -14.60
N PRO A 381 13.44 24.27 -14.33
CA PRO A 381 12.89 24.73 -13.04
C PRO A 381 13.00 23.66 -11.95
N CYS A 382 13.07 24.10 -10.69
CA CYS A 382 13.21 23.20 -9.55
C CYS A 382 11.92 22.43 -9.30
N TRP A 383 10.77 23.05 -9.52
CA TRP A 383 9.48 22.41 -9.30
C TRP A 383 8.52 22.58 -10.47
N ASP A 384 7.58 21.66 -10.54
CA ASP A 384 6.46 21.64 -11.46
C ASP A 384 5.17 21.31 -10.69
N TYR A 385 4.12 22.05 -10.98
CA TYR A 385 2.83 21.90 -10.32
C TYR A 385 1.79 21.51 -11.34
N ARG A 386 1.17 20.36 -11.13
CA ARG A 386 0.06 19.82 -11.89
C ARG A 386 -1.23 20.05 -11.14
N LEU A 387 -2.25 20.48 -11.86
CA LEU A 387 -3.60 20.59 -11.36
C LEU A 387 -4.51 19.84 -12.32
N GLY A 388 -5.37 18.99 -11.78
CA GLY A 388 -6.27 18.22 -12.60
C GLY A 388 -7.55 17.79 -11.92
N PHE A 389 -8.34 17.06 -12.69
CA PHE A 389 -9.52 16.34 -12.20
C PHE A 389 -9.37 14.87 -12.56
N GLU A 390 -9.47 14.01 -11.57
CA GLU A 390 -9.49 12.56 -11.72
C GLU A 390 -10.90 12.04 -11.46
N LEU A 391 -11.36 11.21 -12.36
CA LEU A 391 -12.63 10.53 -12.27
C LEU A 391 -12.39 9.05 -12.04
N THR A 392 -12.82 8.54 -10.90
CA THR A 392 -12.72 7.12 -10.57
C THR A 392 -14.12 6.52 -10.53
N PRO A 393 -14.62 6.00 -11.67
CA PRO A 393 -15.83 5.19 -11.69
C PRO A 393 -15.57 3.86 -10.99
N ALA A 394 -16.61 3.36 -10.35
CA ALA A 394 -16.61 2.11 -9.63
C ALA A 394 -17.99 1.46 -9.67
N ILE A 395 -18.00 0.15 -9.49
CA ILE A 395 -19.22 -0.63 -9.30
C ILE A 395 -19.30 -0.99 -7.82
N ARG A 396 -20.45 -0.73 -7.22
CA ARG A 396 -20.75 -1.08 -5.83
C ARG A 396 -21.85 -2.13 -5.80
N LEU A 397 -21.60 -3.22 -5.09
CA LEU A 397 -22.52 -4.34 -4.94
C LEU A 397 -22.61 -4.72 -3.47
N THR A 398 -23.69 -4.33 -2.80
CA THR A 398 -24.04 -4.74 -1.44
C THR A 398 -24.77 -6.08 -1.49
N ILE A 399 -24.09 -7.17 -1.14
CA ILE A 399 -24.71 -8.49 -0.96
C ILE A 399 -24.36 -8.98 0.45
N PRO A 400 -25.34 -9.39 1.27
CA PRO A 400 -25.09 -9.94 2.60
C PRO A 400 -24.54 -11.38 2.52
N TRP A 401 -23.32 -11.53 2.01
CA TRP A 401 -22.68 -12.82 1.69
C TRP A 401 -22.65 -13.79 2.88
N LYS A 402 -22.43 -13.28 4.09
CA LYS A 402 -22.41 -14.08 5.32
C LYS A 402 -23.75 -14.78 5.56
N LYS A 403 -24.86 -14.16 5.17
CA LYS A 403 -26.21 -14.67 5.39
C LYS A 403 -26.59 -15.76 4.39
N PHE A 404 -26.10 -15.67 3.15
CA PHE A 404 -26.32 -16.69 2.11
C PHE A 404 -25.38 -17.91 2.24
N GLY A 405 -24.56 -18.01 3.28
CA GLY A 405 -23.53 -19.05 3.38
C GLY A 405 -22.43 -18.93 2.32
N LEU A 406 -22.34 -17.80 1.63
CA LEU A 406 -21.37 -17.50 0.57
C LEU A 406 -20.10 -16.80 1.10
N SER A 407 -19.88 -16.81 2.41
CA SER A 407 -18.70 -16.20 3.05
C SER A 407 -17.38 -16.74 2.51
N LYS A 408 -17.34 -18.03 2.12
CA LYS A 408 -16.17 -18.63 1.45
C LYS A 408 -15.90 -18.01 0.08
N LEU A 409 -16.93 -17.74 -0.71
CA LEU A 409 -16.80 -17.09 -2.02
C LEU A 409 -16.37 -15.64 -1.85
N ALA A 410 -17.00 -14.89 -0.94
CA ALA A 410 -16.59 -13.53 -0.64
C ALA A 410 -15.11 -13.47 -0.23
N LYS A 411 -14.66 -14.37 0.66
CA LYS A 411 -13.25 -14.49 1.04
C LYS A 411 -12.34 -14.80 -0.16
N HIS A 412 -12.73 -15.73 -1.04
CA HIS A 412 -11.96 -16.07 -2.24
C HIS A 412 -11.84 -14.91 -3.23
N MET A 413 -12.89 -14.07 -3.32
CA MET A 413 -12.91 -12.85 -4.14
C MET A 413 -12.20 -11.64 -3.47
N GLY A 414 -11.66 -11.81 -2.26
CA GLY A 414 -11.03 -10.73 -1.49
C GLY A 414 -12.04 -9.75 -0.86
N TRP A 415 -13.31 -10.12 -0.74
CA TRP A 415 -14.38 -9.29 -0.17
C TRP A 415 -14.56 -9.61 1.31
N ASN A 416 -14.24 -8.64 2.16
CA ASN A 416 -14.24 -8.76 3.62
C ASN A 416 -15.51 -8.17 4.28
N LYS A 417 -16.39 -7.53 3.50
CA LYS A 417 -17.62 -6.88 3.96
C LYS A 417 -18.83 -7.36 3.15
N ASP A 418 -20.04 -7.01 3.61
CA ASP A 418 -21.30 -7.26 2.88
C ASP A 418 -21.46 -6.38 1.62
N TYR A 419 -20.37 -5.72 1.18
CA TYR A 419 -20.33 -5.00 -0.09
C TYR A 419 -19.02 -5.29 -0.83
N ALA A 420 -19.12 -5.44 -2.14
CA ALA A 420 -18.02 -5.44 -3.09
C ALA A 420 -17.89 -4.05 -3.72
N TYR A 421 -16.66 -3.57 -3.84
CA TYR A 421 -16.32 -2.34 -4.52
C TYR A 421 -15.23 -2.65 -5.56
N GLY A 422 -15.52 -2.38 -6.83
CA GLY A 422 -14.56 -2.53 -7.91
C GLY A 422 -14.38 -1.21 -8.64
N ALA A 423 -13.25 -0.54 -8.44
CA ALA A 423 -12.87 0.63 -9.24
C ALA A 423 -12.56 0.18 -10.68
N LEU A 424 -13.06 0.91 -11.67
CA LEU A 424 -12.84 0.63 -13.09
C LEU A 424 -11.59 1.36 -13.64
N GLY A 425 -10.71 1.82 -12.75
CA GLY A 425 -9.56 2.67 -13.06
C GLY A 425 -9.91 4.16 -13.08
N SER A 426 -8.95 5.00 -12.73
CA SER A 426 -9.12 6.46 -12.73
C SER A 426 -8.84 7.03 -14.12
N VAL A 427 -9.62 8.03 -14.54
CA VAL A 427 -9.45 8.77 -15.79
C VAL A 427 -9.15 10.23 -15.45
N THR A 428 -8.02 10.75 -15.92
CA THR A 428 -7.71 12.17 -15.80
C THR A 428 -8.52 12.96 -16.82
N LEU A 429 -9.51 13.71 -16.35
CA LEU A 429 -10.40 14.54 -17.19
C LEU A 429 -9.75 15.85 -17.60
N TYR A 430 -8.80 16.32 -16.78
CA TYR A 430 -8.10 17.57 -16.94
C TYR A 430 -6.74 17.45 -16.29
N ASP A 431 -5.71 17.97 -16.95
CA ASP A 431 -4.35 18.05 -16.43
C ASP A 431 -3.70 19.31 -16.99
N ALA A 432 -3.27 20.20 -16.11
CA ALA A 432 -2.63 21.44 -16.50
C ALA A 432 -1.47 21.79 -15.57
N HIS A 433 -0.50 22.46 -16.16
CA HIS A 433 0.67 22.99 -15.47
C HIS A 433 0.52 24.52 -15.40
N PRO A 434 -0.28 25.08 -14.47
CA PRO A 434 -0.62 26.51 -14.46
C PRO A 434 0.59 27.45 -14.37
N PHE A 435 1.76 26.93 -14.00
CA PHE A 435 2.99 27.68 -13.86
C PHE A 435 4.07 27.30 -14.89
N ALA A 436 3.76 26.50 -15.91
CA ALA A 436 4.73 26.08 -16.93
C ALA A 436 5.42 27.27 -17.62
N ASP A 437 4.69 28.38 -17.80
CA ASP A 437 5.16 29.60 -18.45
C ASP A 437 5.91 30.55 -17.48
N LEU A 438 5.95 30.25 -16.18
CA LEU A 438 6.73 31.06 -15.24
C LEU A 438 8.24 30.90 -15.55
N PRO A 439 9.02 32.00 -15.50
CA PRO A 439 10.47 31.93 -15.58
C PRO A 439 11.05 30.97 -14.52
N ASN A 440 12.17 30.30 -14.85
CA ASN A 440 12.78 29.30 -13.98
C ASN A 440 13.14 29.85 -12.59
N GLU A 441 13.51 31.14 -12.48
CA GLU A 441 13.81 31.80 -11.21
C GLU A 441 12.60 31.93 -10.29
N LYS A 442 11.38 32.01 -10.85
CA LYS A 442 10.12 31.98 -10.08
C LYS A 442 9.66 30.56 -9.75
N ARG A 443 10.32 29.55 -10.34
CA ARG A 443 10.14 28.14 -10.06
C ARG A 443 11.39 27.51 -9.43
N ALA A 444 12.20 28.34 -8.76
CA ALA A 444 13.29 27.87 -7.91
C ALA A 444 12.71 27.41 -6.57
N CYS A 445 13.28 26.37 -5.98
CA CYS A 445 12.92 25.97 -4.62
C CYS A 445 13.70 26.80 -3.62
N ALA A 446 13.06 27.16 -2.52
CA ALA A 446 13.74 27.67 -1.36
C ALA A 446 14.44 26.53 -0.60
N LEU A 447 15.56 26.84 0.04
CA LEU A 447 16.22 25.90 0.95
C LEU A 447 15.39 25.83 2.24
N PRO A 448 15.08 24.63 2.75
CA PRO A 448 14.43 24.51 4.04
C PRO A 448 15.35 25.02 5.16
N PRO A 449 14.80 25.39 6.33
CA PRO A 449 15.62 25.78 7.48
C PRO A 449 16.62 24.67 7.84
N PRO A 450 17.84 24.97 8.32
CA PRO A 450 18.88 23.98 8.59
C PRO A 450 18.48 22.85 9.56
N SER A 451 17.44 23.05 10.38
CA SER A 451 16.85 22.05 11.27
C SER A 451 15.95 21.04 10.56
N ALA A 452 15.59 21.29 9.30
CA ALA A 452 14.70 20.50 8.46
C ALA A 452 15.46 19.76 7.35
N LEU A 453 16.74 19.44 7.60
CA LEU A 453 17.50 18.59 6.69
C LEU A 453 16.93 17.16 6.70
N PRO A 454 16.85 16.52 5.53
CA PRO A 454 16.03 15.34 5.30
C PRO A 454 16.57 14.09 5.94
N LEU A 455 15.80 13.00 5.99
CA LEU A 455 16.14 11.70 6.58
C LEU A 455 15.93 10.53 5.61
N GLY A 456 16.86 9.57 5.48
CA GLY A 456 16.65 8.28 4.79
C GLY A 456 17.61 7.87 3.65
N GLU A 457 18.11 8.77 2.81
CA GLU A 457 18.91 8.40 1.62
C GLU A 457 20.44 8.36 1.85
N GLY A 458 20.83 8.20 3.11
CA GLY A 458 22.21 8.45 3.53
C GLY A 458 22.61 9.92 3.46
N PRO A 459 23.82 10.27 3.91
CA PRO A 459 24.20 11.64 4.14
C PRO A 459 24.54 12.40 2.85
N THR A 460 24.05 13.62 2.71
CA THR A 460 24.56 14.55 1.69
C THR A 460 26.08 14.71 1.82
N SER A 461 26.76 15.15 0.76
CA SER A 461 28.20 15.45 0.85
C SER A 461 28.51 16.37 2.05
N ALA A 462 27.69 17.40 2.28
CA ALA A 462 27.88 18.35 3.35
C ALA A 462 27.71 17.72 4.75
N THR A 463 26.63 16.97 4.97
CA THR A 463 26.34 16.31 6.26
C THR A 463 27.24 15.11 6.51
N TYR A 464 27.72 14.42 5.46
CA TYR A 464 28.74 13.37 5.59
C TYR A 464 30.08 13.94 6.09
N GLN A 465 30.46 15.11 5.58
CA GLN A 465 31.67 15.81 6.01
C GLN A 465 31.51 16.42 7.41
N ASN A 466 30.32 16.94 7.72
CA ASN A 466 29.99 17.62 8.97
C ASN A 466 28.65 17.08 9.53
N PRO A 467 28.68 15.96 10.27
CA PRO A 467 27.48 15.40 10.86
C PRO A 467 26.76 16.40 11.77
N THR A 468 25.43 16.45 11.70
CA THR A 468 24.61 17.42 12.44
C THR A 468 23.94 16.84 13.68
N PHE A 469 24.41 15.68 14.16
CA PHE A 469 23.91 15.02 15.36
C PHE A 469 25.05 14.75 16.35
N THR A 470 24.67 14.53 17.61
CA THR A 470 25.58 14.04 18.65
C THR A 470 25.62 12.52 18.59
N PRO A 471 26.80 11.89 18.42
CA PRO A 471 26.93 10.43 18.43
C PRO A 471 26.35 9.82 19.70
N TRP A 472 25.70 8.66 19.58
CA TRP A 472 25.13 7.96 20.72
C TRP A 472 25.20 6.46 20.52
N ALA A 473 25.33 5.72 21.62
CA ALA A 473 25.17 4.27 21.64
C ALA A 473 24.30 3.86 22.84
N LYS A 474 23.50 2.80 22.69
CA LYS A 474 22.56 2.35 23.72
C LYS A 474 22.38 0.85 23.64
N ARG A 475 22.29 0.22 24.80
CA ARG A 475 21.78 -1.13 24.93
C ARG A 475 20.28 -1.06 25.20
N LEU A 476 19.48 -1.73 24.37
CA LEU A 476 18.04 -1.79 24.52
C LEU A 476 17.70 -2.88 25.55
N GLY A 477 17.22 -2.47 26.72
CA GLY A 477 16.67 -3.39 27.72
C GLY A 477 15.23 -3.80 27.41
N GLY A 478 14.78 -4.94 27.90
CA GLY A 478 13.38 -5.39 27.76
C GLY A 478 12.99 -5.82 26.34
N VAL A 479 13.96 -6.03 25.46
CA VAL A 479 13.76 -6.67 24.16
C VAL A 479 13.75 -8.18 24.39
N GLN A 480 12.67 -8.87 24.01
CA GLN A 480 12.65 -10.34 23.97
C GLN A 480 13.54 -10.82 22.83
N ALA A 481 14.85 -10.78 23.03
CA ALA A 481 15.80 -11.45 22.17
C ALA A 481 15.87 -12.91 22.61
N THR A 482 15.54 -13.83 21.70
CA THR A 482 15.85 -15.24 21.92
C THR A 482 17.36 -15.45 21.74
N HIS A 483 17.92 -16.46 22.42
CA HIS A 483 19.37 -16.73 22.49
C HIS A 483 20.11 -16.38 21.17
N PRO A 484 21.05 -15.41 21.16
CA PRO A 484 21.79 -14.99 19.97
C PRO A 484 22.90 -15.97 19.57
N PHE A 485 22.95 -17.17 20.15
CA PHE A 485 23.87 -18.21 19.70
C PHE A 485 23.34 -18.82 18.41
N VAL A 486 23.45 -18.08 17.33
CA VAL A 486 23.36 -18.68 16.01
C VAL A 486 24.70 -19.36 15.77
N GLU A 487 24.71 -20.68 15.76
CA GLU A 487 25.92 -21.50 15.56
C GLU A 487 26.70 -21.10 14.30
N LYS A 488 26.06 -20.41 13.34
CA LYS A 488 26.65 -20.02 12.06
C LYS A 488 26.66 -18.49 11.85
N PRO A 489 27.84 -17.92 11.52
CA PRO A 489 27.96 -16.55 11.04
C PRO A 489 27.06 -16.28 9.82
N GLY A 490 26.42 -15.12 9.75
CA GLY A 490 25.57 -14.69 8.61
C GLY A 490 24.06 -14.92 8.77
N GLN A 491 23.61 -15.52 9.89
CA GLN A 491 22.17 -15.73 10.16
C GLN A 491 21.60 -14.77 11.23
N ALA A 492 22.47 -14.15 12.04
CA ALA A 492 22.08 -13.06 12.93
C ALA A 492 21.91 -11.77 12.11
N ARG A 493 20.71 -11.57 11.55
CA ARG A 493 20.38 -10.35 10.80
C ARG A 493 19.47 -9.46 11.62
N ALA A 494 19.78 -8.17 11.67
CA ALA A 494 18.87 -7.14 12.12
C ALA A 494 18.55 -6.21 10.96
N LEU A 495 17.30 -5.78 10.88
CA LEU A 495 16.91 -4.67 10.02
C LEU A 495 16.80 -3.42 10.86
N VAL A 496 17.36 -2.37 10.30
CA VAL A 496 17.34 -1.01 10.84
C VAL A 496 16.77 -0.17 9.74
N GLU A 497 15.44 -0.11 9.72
CA GLU A 497 14.73 0.51 8.63
C GLU A 497 14.26 1.89 9.05
N LYS A 498 14.43 2.85 8.16
CA LYS A 498 13.88 4.18 8.43
C LYS A 498 12.35 4.14 8.40
N ALA A 499 11.75 4.75 9.41
CA ALA A 499 10.33 5.04 9.43
C ALA A 499 9.96 6.22 8.52
N HIS A 500 8.66 6.49 8.31
CA HIS A 500 8.15 7.63 7.54
C HIS A 500 8.65 8.98 8.07
N GLY A 501 8.69 9.17 9.40
CA GLY A 501 9.28 10.36 10.03
C GLY A 501 10.80 10.27 10.30
N SER A 502 11.30 10.96 11.33
CA SER A 502 12.73 10.93 11.73
C SER A 502 13.13 9.71 12.58
N SER A 503 12.21 8.78 12.78
CA SER A 503 12.38 7.61 13.62
C SER A 503 12.91 6.39 12.85
N TRP A 504 13.17 5.31 13.58
CA TRP A 504 13.77 4.09 13.08
C TRP A 504 13.01 2.87 13.61
N VAL A 505 12.86 1.86 12.78
CA VAL A 505 12.32 0.56 13.15
C VAL A 505 13.48 -0.42 13.22
N VAL A 506 13.68 -1.03 14.38
CA VAL A 506 14.70 -2.05 14.62
C VAL A 506 14.03 -3.39 14.86
N SER A 507 14.50 -4.40 14.16
CA SER A 507 13.98 -5.77 14.19
C SER A 507 15.10 -6.75 13.82
N GLY A 508 14.89 -8.06 13.96
CA GLY A 508 15.91 -9.02 13.57
C GLY A 508 15.48 -10.48 13.62
N ALA A 509 16.22 -11.32 12.89
CA ALA A 509 16.23 -12.74 13.10
C ALA A 509 16.64 -13.02 14.55
N HIS A 510 15.89 -13.89 15.24
CA HIS A 510 16.04 -14.16 16.68
C HIS A 510 15.65 -12.99 17.61
N VAL A 511 15.09 -11.90 17.09
CA VAL A 511 14.42 -10.84 17.86
C VAL A 511 12.90 -11.02 17.72
N GLY A 512 12.23 -11.48 18.77
CA GLY A 512 10.78 -11.73 18.76
C GLY A 512 9.91 -10.48 18.81
N SER A 513 10.51 -9.29 18.65
CA SER A 513 9.85 -8.00 18.81
C SER A 513 10.31 -6.99 17.76
N VAL A 514 9.48 -5.97 17.56
CA VAL A 514 9.81 -4.80 16.76
C VAL A 514 9.95 -3.60 17.69
N THR A 515 11.03 -2.85 17.55
CA THR A 515 11.31 -1.67 18.37
C THR A 515 11.30 -0.42 17.51
N HIS A 516 10.59 0.61 17.95
CA HIS A 516 10.58 1.93 17.32
C HIS A 516 11.44 2.90 18.13
N LEU A 517 12.42 3.50 17.46
CA LEU A 517 13.41 4.40 18.05
C LEU A 517 13.23 5.81 17.48
N SER A 518 13.34 6.83 18.33
CA SER A 518 13.58 8.20 17.89
C SER A 518 14.98 8.34 17.29
N ASP A 519 15.24 9.44 16.60
CA ASP A 519 16.57 9.71 16.01
C ASP A 519 17.69 9.86 17.07
N SER A 520 17.34 10.22 18.30
CA SER A 520 18.22 10.26 19.46
C SER A 520 18.39 8.90 20.17
N GLY A 521 17.85 7.83 19.58
CA GLY A 521 17.86 6.47 20.11
C GLY A 521 16.94 6.25 21.31
N GLY A 522 15.99 7.14 21.57
CA GLY A 522 14.95 6.92 22.59
C GLY A 522 13.98 5.85 22.10
N VAL A 523 13.58 4.90 22.94
CA VAL A 523 12.57 3.91 22.56
C VAL A 523 11.18 4.55 22.67
N ALA A 524 10.51 4.74 21.53
CA ALA A 524 9.12 5.20 21.51
C ALA A 524 8.19 4.06 21.95
N TRP A 525 8.39 2.87 21.39
CA TRP A 525 7.73 1.64 21.84
C TRP A 525 8.56 0.40 21.46
N ASN A 526 8.28 -0.70 22.16
CA ASN A 526 8.77 -2.03 21.82
C ASN A 526 7.58 -3.01 21.87
N ARG A 527 7.37 -3.78 20.79
CA ARG A 527 6.21 -4.66 20.62
C ARG A 527 6.65 -6.10 20.37
N PRO A 528 6.45 -7.03 21.32
CA PRO A 528 6.60 -8.44 21.03
C PRO A 528 5.56 -8.85 19.98
N ILE A 529 5.97 -9.70 19.04
CA ILE A 529 5.09 -10.17 17.98
C ILE A 529 4.38 -11.43 18.48
N GLU A 530 3.15 -11.23 18.95
CA GLU A 530 2.27 -12.31 19.35
C GLU A 530 1.66 -12.95 18.10
N LEU A 531 2.01 -14.21 17.85
CA LEU A 531 1.54 -14.97 16.70
C LEU A 531 0.29 -15.79 17.01
N GLY A 532 0.06 -16.07 18.30
CA GLY A 532 -0.98 -17.00 18.75
C GLY A 532 -0.70 -18.43 18.32
N LEU A 533 -1.69 -19.31 18.56
CA LEU A 533 -1.66 -20.71 18.16
C LEU A 533 -2.98 -21.07 17.51
N PHE A 534 -2.93 -21.71 16.34
CA PHE A 534 -4.08 -22.41 15.81
C PHE A 534 -4.35 -23.71 16.60
N PRO A 535 -5.57 -24.28 16.56
CA PRO A 535 -5.89 -25.52 17.26
C PRO A 535 -4.94 -26.69 16.93
N ASP A 536 -4.45 -26.74 15.70
CA ASP A 536 -3.51 -27.74 15.20
C ASP A 536 -2.04 -27.42 15.56
N GLU A 537 -1.72 -26.17 15.89
CA GLU A 537 -0.43 -25.76 16.47
C GLU A 537 -0.36 -25.99 17.98
N ALA A 538 -1.49 -25.89 18.69
CA ALA A 538 -1.54 -26.05 20.15
C ALA A 538 -1.03 -27.42 20.62
N ALA A 539 -1.24 -28.47 19.82
CA ALA A 539 -0.74 -29.82 20.11
C ALA A 539 0.79 -29.95 20.00
N LEU A 540 1.48 -28.95 19.44
CA LEU A 540 2.91 -29.00 19.13
C LEU A 540 3.79 -28.27 20.14
N ALA A 541 3.20 -27.73 21.23
CA ALA A 541 3.91 -26.96 22.24
C ALA A 541 4.77 -25.83 21.65
N LEU A 542 4.27 -25.18 20.59
CA LEU A 542 4.92 -23.99 20.04
C LEU A 542 4.70 -22.80 20.97
N GLU A 543 5.70 -21.93 21.06
CA GLU A 543 5.56 -20.65 21.76
C GLU A 543 4.52 -19.77 21.04
N PRO A 544 3.67 -19.02 21.76
CA PRO A 544 2.68 -18.14 21.14
C PRO A 544 3.31 -16.87 20.54
N SER A 545 4.53 -16.51 20.93
CA SER A 545 5.28 -15.37 20.40
C SER A 545 6.22 -15.77 19.26
N ALA A 546 6.63 -14.79 18.47
CA ALA A 546 7.68 -14.97 17.46
C ALA A 546 9.05 -15.11 18.12
N ARG A 547 9.92 -15.96 17.56
CA ARG A 547 11.34 -15.99 17.94
C ARG A 547 12.16 -14.98 17.16
N GLY A 548 11.75 -14.68 15.93
CA GLY A 548 12.39 -13.72 15.05
C GLY A 548 11.36 -12.97 14.23
N ALA A 549 11.58 -11.68 14.06
CA ALA A 549 10.73 -10.77 13.30
C ALA A 549 11.61 -9.78 12.54
N LEU A 550 11.41 -9.69 11.23
CA LEU A 550 11.98 -8.67 10.37
C LEU A 550 10.88 -7.66 10.04
N ALA A 551 11.17 -6.37 10.15
CA ALA A 551 10.18 -5.32 9.96
C ALA A 551 10.70 -4.24 9.01
N VAL A 552 9.81 -3.76 8.13
CA VAL A 552 10.06 -2.62 7.24
C VAL A 552 8.85 -1.70 7.20
N ALA A 553 9.09 -0.39 7.11
CA ALA A 553 8.02 0.57 6.84
C ALA A 553 7.57 0.49 5.36
N THR A 554 6.27 0.52 5.10
CA THR A 554 5.66 0.39 3.75
C THR A 554 4.87 1.63 3.37
N SER A 555 4.47 1.77 2.09
CA SER A 555 3.78 2.97 1.61
C SER A 555 2.41 3.27 2.22
N PRO A 556 1.59 2.29 2.66
CA PRO A 556 0.34 2.61 3.37
C PRO A 556 0.55 3.05 4.83
N MET A 557 1.74 3.55 5.17
CA MET A 557 2.09 4.01 6.51
C MET A 557 1.95 2.94 7.59
N GLN A 558 2.27 1.71 7.21
CA GLN A 558 2.31 0.56 8.10
C GLN A 558 3.75 0.08 8.26
N ILE A 559 4.00 -0.64 9.35
CA ILE A 559 5.22 -1.41 9.57
C ILE A 559 4.85 -2.86 9.29
N LEU A 560 5.29 -3.37 8.14
CA LEU A 560 5.08 -4.76 7.78
C LEU A 560 6.19 -5.61 8.39
N VAL A 561 5.77 -6.65 9.08
CA VAL A 561 6.61 -7.57 9.82
C VAL A 561 6.46 -8.97 9.22
N ALA A 562 7.58 -9.56 8.84
CA ALA A 562 7.67 -10.98 8.54
C ALA A 562 8.31 -11.69 9.72
N SER A 563 7.67 -12.74 10.21
CA SER A 563 8.14 -13.48 11.39
C SER A 563 8.27 -14.97 11.10
N ASP A 564 8.84 -15.70 12.05
CA ASP A 564 8.83 -17.15 12.03
C ASP A 564 7.42 -17.74 11.90
N ARG A 565 7.38 -19.04 11.60
CA ARG A 565 6.13 -19.76 11.29
C ARG A 565 5.34 -19.16 10.13
N PHE A 566 6.03 -18.48 9.22
CA PHE A 566 5.47 -17.99 7.96
C PHE A 566 4.29 -17.02 8.19
N THR A 567 4.47 -16.08 9.11
CA THR A 567 3.45 -15.10 9.50
C THR A 567 3.83 -13.70 9.03
N LEU A 568 2.90 -13.05 8.34
CA LEU A 568 2.95 -11.64 8.02
C LEU A 568 2.05 -10.87 9.00
N VAL A 569 2.55 -9.74 9.48
CA VAL A 569 1.85 -8.85 10.41
C VAL A 569 2.01 -7.44 9.88
N ALA A 570 0.97 -6.61 10.00
CA ALA A 570 1.15 -5.16 9.91
C ALA A 570 0.85 -4.52 11.26
N LEU A 571 1.74 -3.62 11.64
CA LEU A 571 1.54 -2.69 12.73
C LEU A 571 1.26 -1.31 12.15
N ASP A 572 0.41 -0.52 12.83
CA ASP A 572 0.40 0.92 12.63
C ASP A 572 1.66 1.56 13.24
N TYR A 573 1.80 2.88 13.12
CA TYR A 573 2.96 3.61 13.64
C TYR A 573 3.05 3.67 15.16
N ASP A 574 1.96 3.43 15.87
CA ASP A 574 1.92 3.33 17.33
C ASP A 574 2.29 1.90 17.82
N GLY A 575 2.59 1.01 16.87
CA GLY A 575 2.86 -0.39 17.11
C GLY A 575 1.61 -1.19 17.49
N LYS A 576 0.41 -0.73 17.14
CA LYS A 576 -0.83 -1.50 17.30
C LYS A 576 -1.00 -2.43 16.09
N LEU A 577 -1.56 -3.61 16.34
CA LEU A 577 -1.82 -4.60 15.30
C LEU A 577 -2.91 -4.08 14.34
N ALA A 578 -2.57 -3.86 13.08
CA ALA A 578 -3.53 -3.53 12.03
C ALA A 578 -4.15 -4.80 11.43
N TRP A 579 -3.32 -5.77 11.06
CA TRP A 579 -3.75 -7.08 10.58
C TRP A 579 -2.68 -8.15 10.78
N ARG A 580 -3.09 -9.42 10.73
CA ARG A 580 -2.21 -10.60 10.80
C ARG A 580 -2.64 -11.63 9.76
N ARG A 581 -1.68 -12.23 9.06
CA ARG A 581 -1.89 -13.28 8.06
C ARG A 581 -0.92 -14.43 8.31
N ARG A 582 -1.46 -15.64 8.51
CA ARG A 582 -0.66 -16.86 8.51
C ARG A 582 -0.69 -17.48 7.13
N LEU A 583 0.49 -17.73 6.58
CA LEU A 583 0.64 -18.39 5.29
C LEU A 583 0.75 -19.91 5.51
N ARG A 584 -0.06 -20.69 4.80
CA ARG A 584 -0.12 -22.17 4.92
C ARG A 584 -0.11 -22.83 3.55
N LEU A 585 0.22 -24.12 3.48
CA LEU A 585 0.00 -24.90 2.25
C LEU A 585 -1.46 -25.39 2.18
N PRO A 586 -2.07 -25.52 0.99
CA PRO A 586 -3.44 -26.03 0.82
C PRO A 586 -3.67 -27.42 1.43
N SER A 587 -2.62 -28.25 1.52
CA SER A 587 -2.69 -29.58 2.13
C SER A 587 -2.82 -29.58 3.66
N GLY A 588 -2.88 -28.41 4.31
CA GLY A 588 -3.19 -28.26 5.72
C GLY A 588 -2.05 -27.66 6.54
N LEU A 589 -1.68 -28.29 7.66
CA LEU A 589 -0.50 -27.84 8.39
C LEU A 589 0.69 -27.99 7.45
N PRO A 590 1.52 -26.96 7.29
CA PRO A 590 2.85 -27.22 6.81
C PRO A 590 3.47 -28.34 7.67
N GLY A 591 4.16 -29.28 7.02
CA GLY A 591 5.01 -30.23 7.74
C GLY A 591 5.96 -29.48 8.69
N PRO A 592 6.66 -30.18 9.60
CA PRO A 592 7.69 -29.57 10.45
C PRO A 592 8.65 -28.65 9.66
N GLU A 593 8.77 -28.89 8.36
CA GLU A 593 9.51 -28.11 7.37
C GLU A 593 9.23 -26.61 7.30
N LEU A 594 7.97 -26.16 7.28
CA LEU A 594 7.71 -24.71 7.21
C LEU A 594 7.61 -24.06 8.59
N ARG A 595 7.58 -24.85 9.67
CA ARG A 595 7.61 -24.33 11.05
C ARG A 595 8.99 -23.81 11.42
N GLU A 596 10.01 -24.35 10.78
CA GLU A 596 11.42 -23.99 10.97
C GLU A 596 11.88 -22.87 10.03
N LEU A 597 10.99 -22.34 9.17
CA LEU A 597 11.30 -21.18 8.34
C LEU A 597 11.41 -19.93 9.20
N SER A 598 12.55 -19.27 9.09
CA SER A 598 12.79 -17.94 9.65
C SER A 598 12.91 -16.93 8.53
N ALA A 599 12.32 -15.76 8.69
CA ALA A 599 12.56 -14.63 7.80
C ALA A 599 14.03 -14.22 7.94
N VAL A 600 14.77 -14.25 6.82
CA VAL A 600 16.21 -13.89 6.77
C VAL A 600 16.46 -12.64 5.96
N ALA A 601 15.50 -12.20 5.14
CA ALA A 601 15.54 -10.90 4.47
C ALA A 601 14.11 -10.39 4.23
N LEU A 602 13.95 -9.07 4.26
CA LEU A 602 12.69 -8.39 3.98
C LEU A 602 13.03 -7.05 3.30
N THR A 603 12.38 -6.76 2.17
CA THR A 603 12.54 -5.47 1.48
C THR A 603 11.20 -4.97 0.97
N PRO A 604 10.90 -3.66 1.08
CA PRO A 604 9.79 -3.06 0.35
C PRO A 604 10.10 -3.04 -1.16
N LEU A 605 9.05 -3.12 -1.97
CA LEU A 605 9.07 -2.96 -3.42
C LEU A 605 8.33 -1.68 -3.83
N PRO A 606 8.63 -1.12 -5.02
CA PRO A 606 7.84 -0.01 -5.54
C PRO A 606 6.39 -0.46 -5.74
N GLY A 607 5.43 0.42 -5.46
CA GLY A 607 3.99 0.08 -5.49
C GLY A 607 3.44 -0.44 -4.17
N GLY A 608 4.26 -0.59 -3.13
CA GLY A 608 3.81 -0.90 -1.77
C GLY A 608 3.80 -2.39 -1.41
N ASP A 609 4.10 -3.27 -2.37
CA ASP A 609 4.34 -4.68 -2.07
C ASP A 609 5.62 -4.84 -1.23
N VAL A 610 5.77 -6.01 -0.62
CA VAL A 610 6.99 -6.44 0.09
C VAL A 610 7.45 -7.78 -0.46
N ALA A 611 8.77 -7.98 -0.49
CA ALA A 611 9.37 -9.28 -0.72
C ALA A 611 10.03 -9.78 0.57
N VAL A 612 9.80 -11.05 0.88
CA VAL A 612 10.33 -11.74 2.05
C VAL A 612 11.10 -12.97 1.60
N LEU A 613 12.32 -13.13 2.08
CA LEU A 613 13.08 -14.36 1.93
C LEU A 613 13.07 -15.11 3.25
N TYR A 614 12.52 -16.31 3.22
CA TYR A 614 12.57 -17.25 4.33
C TYR A 614 13.64 -18.31 4.07
N SER A 615 14.31 -18.74 5.13
CA SER A 615 15.28 -19.84 5.09
C SER A 615 14.94 -20.84 6.18
N ARG A 616 15.01 -22.13 5.84
CA ARG A 616 14.88 -23.22 6.79
C ARG A 616 16.25 -23.67 7.25
N THR A 617 16.44 -23.90 8.53
CA THR A 617 17.64 -24.57 9.05
C THR A 617 17.24 -25.79 9.88
N THR A 618 17.61 -26.98 9.41
CA THR A 618 17.48 -28.19 10.21
C THR A 618 18.78 -28.46 10.97
N PRO A 619 18.72 -28.97 12.22
CA PRO A 619 19.92 -29.41 12.96
C PRO A 619 20.72 -30.47 12.20
N ALA A 620 20.04 -31.31 11.40
CA ALA A 620 20.67 -32.33 10.58
C ALA A 620 21.30 -31.79 9.28
N HIS A 621 21.05 -30.52 8.93
CA HIS A 621 21.49 -29.89 7.68
C HIS A 621 21.08 -30.64 6.41
N VAL A 622 19.97 -31.37 6.47
CA VAL A 622 19.35 -32.03 5.33
C VAL A 622 18.02 -31.33 5.04
N GLY A 623 17.84 -30.89 3.80
CA GLY A 623 16.56 -30.35 3.33
C GLY A 623 16.30 -28.88 3.69
N SER A 624 17.34 -28.04 3.72
CA SER A 624 17.10 -26.59 3.83
C SER A 624 16.63 -26.01 2.52
N GLU A 625 15.56 -25.23 2.62
CA GLU A 625 14.85 -24.61 1.52
C GLU A 625 14.83 -23.11 1.71
N LEU A 626 14.85 -22.40 0.58
CA LEU A 626 14.53 -20.98 0.53
C LEU A 626 13.12 -20.82 0.02
N VAL A 627 12.38 -19.90 0.63
CA VAL A 627 11.07 -19.51 0.14
C VAL A 627 11.05 -18.00 -0.06
N LEU A 628 10.88 -17.59 -1.31
CA LEU A 628 10.65 -16.20 -1.67
C LEU A 628 9.15 -15.95 -1.73
N VAL A 629 8.67 -14.99 -0.94
CA VAL A 629 7.26 -14.56 -0.93
C VAL A 629 7.19 -13.11 -1.35
N ARG A 630 6.32 -12.77 -2.29
CA ARG A 630 5.88 -11.40 -2.52
C ARG A 630 4.46 -11.25 -2.00
N ALA A 631 4.23 -10.23 -1.19
CA ALA A 631 2.91 -9.94 -0.64
C ALA A 631 2.56 -8.45 -0.80
N SER A 632 1.28 -8.14 -0.90
CA SER A 632 0.81 -6.76 -0.84
C SER A 632 0.97 -6.16 0.56
N ALA A 633 0.82 -4.85 0.66
CA ALA A 633 0.79 -4.16 1.96
C ALA A 633 -0.38 -4.59 2.87
N GLN A 634 -1.35 -5.36 2.37
CA GLN A 634 -2.45 -5.96 3.16
C GLN A 634 -2.19 -7.44 3.48
N GLY A 635 -0.99 -7.94 3.15
CA GLY A 635 -0.57 -9.32 3.39
C GLY A 635 -1.07 -10.31 2.35
N ALA A 636 -1.70 -9.84 1.26
CA ALA A 636 -2.16 -10.72 0.19
C ALA A 636 -0.98 -11.24 -0.63
N VAL A 637 -0.79 -12.55 -0.69
CA VAL A 637 0.32 -13.18 -1.41
C VAL A 637 0.13 -12.99 -2.92
N ARG A 638 1.11 -12.36 -3.57
CA ARG A 638 1.18 -12.22 -5.03
C ARG A 638 1.74 -13.48 -5.66
N PHE A 639 2.85 -13.95 -5.10
CA PHE A 639 3.44 -15.24 -5.45
C PHE A 639 4.25 -15.78 -4.27
N ALA A 640 4.50 -17.09 -4.29
CA ALA A 640 5.53 -17.71 -3.50
C ALA A 640 6.31 -18.72 -4.33
N ARG A 641 7.63 -18.74 -4.16
CA ARG A 641 8.54 -19.66 -4.84
C ARG A 641 9.41 -20.40 -3.85
N ARG A 642 9.47 -21.72 -3.99
CA ARG A 642 10.52 -22.53 -3.38
C ARG A 642 11.76 -22.45 -4.27
N ILE A 643 12.89 -22.07 -3.69
CA ILE A 643 14.16 -21.90 -4.38
C ILE A 643 15.15 -22.94 -3.85
N ALA A 644 15.80 -23.66 -4.77
CA ALA A 644 16.88 -24.59 -4.44
C ALA A 644 18.09 -24.34 -5.34
N PHE A 645 19.25 -24.12 -4.71
CA PHE A 645 20.52 -23.97 -5.41
C PHE A 645 21.10 -25.33 -5.84
N PRO A 646 21.83 -25.40 -6.97
CA PRO A 646 22.11 -26.68 -7.63
C PRO A 646 23.00 -27.66 -6.85
N THR A 647 23.81 -27.21 -5.89
CA THR A 647 24.81 -28.06 -5.21
C THR A 647 24.42 -28.55 -3.81
N GLY A 648 23.29 -28.10 -3.25
CA GLY A 648 23.13 -28.09 -1.80
C GLY A 648 22.22 -29.18 -1.24
N LYS A 649 22.71 -29.91 -0.23
CA LYS A 649 21.86 -30.45 0.84
C LYS A 649 21.21 -29.33 1.67
N LEU A 650 21.78 -28.12 1.58
CA LEU A 650 21.39 -26.94 2.34
C LEU A 650 21.43 -25.68 1.45
N SER A 651 20.31 -24.97 1.30
CA SER A 651 20.26 -23.61 0.73
C SER A 651 20.02 -22.58 1.83
N LEU A 652 20.84 -21.53 1.91
CA LEU A 652 20.73 -20.44 2.89
C LEU A 652 20.66 -19.10 2.17
N GLY A 653 19.73 -18.24 2.60
CA GLY A 653 19.53 -16.90 2.06
C GLY A 653 20.34 -15.87 2.85
N GLY A 654 20.89 -14.88 2.16
CA GLY A 654 21.65 -13.79 2.77
C GLY A 654 21.21 -12.41 2.30
N ALA A 655 20.96 -12.21 1.01
CA ALA A 655 20.57 -10.91 0.45
C ALA A 655 19.22 -10.98 -0.26
N LEU A 656 18.48 -9.87 -0.17
CA LEU A 656 17.26 -9.63 -0.95
C LEU A 656 17.27 -8.16 -1.35
N VAL A 657 17.52 -7.90 -2.64
CA VAL A 657 17.73 -6.55 -3.17
C VAL A 657 16.64 -6.21 -4.18
N PRO A 658 15.88 -5.12 -4.00
CA PRO A 658 14.87 -4.71 -4.97
C PRO A 658 15.54 -4.11 -6.21
N VAL A 659 15.05 -4.46 -7.40
CA VAL A 659 15.52 -3.94 -8.70
C VAL A 659 14.29 -3.52 -9.51
N GLY A 660 13.81 -2.30 -9.31
CA GLY A 660 12.50 -1.91 -9.82
C GLY A 660 11.41 -2.77 -9.17
N GLN A 661 10.56 -3.41 -10.00
CA GLN A 661 9.53 -4.36 -9.52
C GLN A 661 10.07 -5.78 -9.27
N ASP A 662 11.31 -6.06 -9.69
CA ASP A 662 11.96 -7.35 -9.55
C ASP A 662 12.71 -7.44 -8.23
N VAL A 663 13.17 -8.64 -7.91
CA VAL A 663 14.03 -8.89 -6.76
C VAL A 663 15.22 -9.75 -7.12
N VAL A 664 16.38 -9.43 -6.54
CA VAL A 664 17.56 -10.29 -6.58
C VAL A 664 17.74 -10.96 -5.23
N VAL A 665 17.68 -12.29 -5.24
CA VAL A 665 17.96 -13.15 -4.09
C VAL A 665 19.42 -13.55 -4.14
N GLY A 666 20.17 -13.28 -3.07
CA GLY A 666 21.54 -13.75 -2.87
C GLY A 666 21.61 -14.73 -1.70
N GLY A 667 22.43 -15.75 -1.81
CA GLY A 667 22.62 -16.74 -0.76
C GLY A 667 23.74 -17.70 -1.06
N GLN A 668 23.79 -18.82 -0.34
CA GLN A 668 24.73 -19.89 -0.61
C GLN A 668 24.10 -21.27 -0.53
N SER A 669 24.76 -22.19 -1.21
CA SER A 669 24.56 -23.62 -1.12
C SER A 669 25.70 -24.22 -0.34
N PHE A 670 25.39 -25.05 0.67
CA PHE A 670 26.41 -25.74 1.46
C PHE A 670 26.45 -27.23 1.13
N ASP A 671 27.64 -27.69 0.77
CA ASP A 671 28.09 -29.07 0.71
C ASP A 671 29.34 -29.19 1.62
N PRO A 672 29.55 -30.30 2.36
CA PRO A 672 30.77 -30.53 3.14
C PRO A 672 32.09 -30.28 2.39
N SER A 673 32.10 -30.42 1.06
CA SER A 673 33.25 -30.17 0.20
C SER A 673 33.31 -28.75 -0.38
N GLU A 674 32.17 -28.10 -0.59
CA GLU A 674 32.05 -26.81 -1.29
C GLU A 674 30.96 -25.91 -0.68
N GLU A 675 31.23 -24.60 -0.61
CA GLU A 675 30.23 -23.61 -0.19
C GLU A 675 30.08 -22.54 -1.26
N ILE A 676 29.03 -22.63 -2.05
CA ILE A 676 28.95 -21.87 -3.30
C ILE A 676 27.91 -20.77 -3.16
N ALA A 677 28.35 -19.52 -3.36
CA ALA A 677 27.45 -18.39 -3.43
C ALA A 677 26.67 -18.40 -4.76
N TYR A 678 25.38 -18.13 -4.66
CA TYR A 678 24.47 -17.96 -5.78
C TYR A 678 23.68 -16.68 -5.62
N PHE A 679 23.33 -16.09 -6.75
CA PHE A 679 22.35 -15.03 -6.78
C PHE A 679 21.47 -15.14 -8.03
N ALA A 680 20.20 -14.79 -7.89
CA ALA A 680 19.18 -15.00 -8.91
C ALA A 680 18.20 -13.83 -8.93
N ARG A 681 17.80 -13.41 -10.12
CA ARG A 681 16.79 -12.37 -10.33
C ARG A 681 15.44 -13.02 -10.63
N PHE A 682 14.42 -12.57 -9.91
CA PHE A 682 13.04 -12.94 -10.11
C PHE A 682 12.25 -11.70 -10.51
N ASP A 683 11.37 -11.84 -11.49
CA ASP A 683 10.52 -10.74 -11.94
C ASP A 683 9.35 -10.48 -10.99
N ALA A 684 8.47 -9.56 -11.38
CA ALA A 684 7.32 -9.16 -10.59
C ALA A 684 6.32 -10.30 -10.31
N ASP A 685 6.27 -11.31 -11.19
CA ASP A 685 5.41 -12.50 -11.10
C ASP A 685 6.14 -13.69 -10.44
N GLY A 686 7.39 -13.47 -10.02
CA GLY A 686 8.23 -14.43 -9.35
C GLY A 686 8.83 -15.48 -10.29
N GLU A 687 8.84 -15.25 -11.60
CA GLU A 687 9.52 -16.12 -12.55
C GLU A 687 11.03 -15.87 -12.51
N LEU A 688 11.81 -16.94 -12.66
CA LEU A 688 13.26 -16.85 -12.65
C LEU A 688 13.75 -16.23 -13.98
N VAL A 689 14.29 -15.02 -13.91
CA VAL A 689 14.85 -14.32 -15.08
C VAL A 689 16.24 -14.88 -15.40
N TRP A 690 17.11 -14.94 -14.39
CA TRP A 690 18.45 -15.50 -14.51
C TRP A 690 18.99 -15.92 -13.15
N ALA A 691 19.98 -16.81 -13.16
CA ALA A 691 20.79 -17.12 -11.99
C ALA A 691 22.28 -17.19 -12.32
N ARG A 692 23.09 -16.88 -11.31
CA ARG A 692 24.55 -16.83 -11.38
C ARG A 692 25.17 -17.50 -10.16
N ARG A 693 26.30 -18.16 -10.39
CA ARG A 693 27.26 -18.57 -9.36
C ARG A 693 28.27 -17.45 -9.18
N LEU A 694 28.64 -17.19 -7.93
CA LEU A 694 29.67 -16.21 -7.56
C LEU A 694 30.88 -16.93 -6.93
N GLY A 695 32.01 -16.86 -7.60
CA GLY A 695 33.34 -17.08 -7.04
C GLY A 695 34.02 -15.74 -6.73
N ALA A 696 34.81 -15.69 -5.66
CA ALA A 696 35.49 -14.48 -5.21
C ALA A 696 36.91 -14.80 -4.78
N CYS A 697 37.86 -14.00 -5.28
CA CYS A 697 39.28 -14.02 -4.93
C CYS A 697 39.94 -15.40 -5.12
N GLY A 698 39.53 -16.13 -6.16
CA GLY A 698 40.00 -17.50 -6.44
C GLY A 698 39.43 -18.59 -5.53
N SER A 699 38.60 -18.24 -4.55
CA SER A 699 37.89 -19.19 -3.69
C SER A 699 36.55 -19.61 -4.31
N THR A 700 36.27 -20.90 -4.23
CA THR A 700 34.93 -21.46 -4.49
C THR A 700 34.07 -21.52 -3.23
N ARG A 701 34.65 -21.25 -2.05
CA ARG A 701 33.99 -21.12 -0.76
C ARG A 701 33.65 -19.65 -0.56
N VAL A 702 32.42 -19.28 -0.92
CA VAL A 702 31.94 -17.89 -0.93
C VAL A 702 30.54 -17.85 -0.33
N ARG A 703 30.29 -16.83 0.50
CA ARG A 703 28.99 -16.54 1.11
C ARG A 703 28.58 -15.11 0.77
N ILE A 704 27.30 -14.90 0.51
CA ILE A 704 26.71 -13.55 0.41
C ILE A 704 25.96 -13.30 1.71
N ALA A 705 26.35 -12.26 2.44
CA ALA A 705 25.73 -11.90 3.72
C ALA A 705 24.66 -10.81 3.55
N ASP A 706 24.91 -9.82 2.68
CA ASP A 706 23.98 -8.72 2.42
C ASP A 706 24.23 -8.14 1.03
N GLY A 707 23.28 -7.31 0.56
CA GLY A 707 23.43 -6.59 -0.70
C GLY A 707 22.59 -5.32 -0.75
N THR A 708 22.99 -4.41 -1.64
CA THR A 708 22.28 -3.15 -1.90
C THR A 708 22.30 -2.83 -3.39
N LEU A 709 21.26 -2.16 -3.87
CA LEU A 709 21.26 -1.53 -5.18
C LEU A 709 22.08 -0.24 -5.09
N ARG A 710 22.90 0.03 -6.10
CA ARG A 710 23.68 1.25 -6.22
C ARG A 710 22.95 2.31 -7.04
N ALA A 711 23.31 3.57 -6.83
CA ALA A 711 22.87 4.68 -7.66
C ALA A 711 23.28 4.52 -9.14
N SER A 712 24.34 3.76 -9.43
CA SER A 712 24.71 3.40 -10.81
C SER A 712 23.75 2.41 -11.48
N GLY A 713 22.86 1.79 -10.70
CA GLY A 713 22.04 0.67 -11.12
C GLY A 713 22.73 -0.70 -11.01
N ASP A 714 24.00 -0.77 -10.59
CA ASP A 714 24.66 -2.04 -10.28
C ASP A 714 24.24 -2.54 -8.87
N LEU A 715 24.47 -3.81 -8.59
CA LEU A 715 24.32 -4.42 -7.28
C LEU A 715 25.67 -4.44 -6.57
N ALA A 716 25.69 -4.16 -5.26
CA ALA A 716 26.83 -4.41 -4.39
C ALA A 716 26.49 -5.51 -3.40
N PHE A 717 27.34 -6.53 -3.30
CA PHE A 717 27.25 -7.61 -2.31
C PHE A 717 28.43 -7.54 -1.36
N ILE A 718 28.19 -7.88 -0.09
CA ILE A 718 29.24 -8.14 0.89
C ILE A 718 29.07 -9.57 1.42
N GLY A 719 30.18 -10.19 1.75
CA GLY A 719 30.16 -11.48 2.41
C GLY A 719 31.56 -12.01 2.67
N THR A 720 31.71 -13.33 2.70
CA THR A 720 32.99 -13.96 3.02
C THR A 720 33.48 -14.90 1.94
N HIS A 721 34.80 -15.05 1.86
CA HIS A 721 35.45 -16.12 1.14
C HIS A 721 36.43 -16.87 2.04
N GLU A 722 36.73 -18.12 1.69
CA GLU A 722 37.43 -19.09 2.55
C GLU A 722 36.61 -19.47 3.80
N MET A 723 37.06 -20.47 4.57
CA MET A 723 36.35 -20.95 5.77
C MET A 723 37.13 -20.79 7.07
N SER A 724 38.46 -20.76 6.99
CA SER A 724 39.31 -20.61 8.16
C SER A 724 40.73 -20.20 7.71
N PRO A 725 41.11 -18.92 7.88
CA PRO A 725 40.25 -17.84 8.37
C PRO A 725 39.17 -17.46 7.34
N GLU A 726 38.06 -16.91 7.81
CA GLU A 726 37.10 -16.20 6.95
C GLU A 726 37.64 -14.82 6.58
N ARG A 727 37.53 -14.45 5.31
CA ARG A 727 37.94 -13.13 4.78
C ARG A 727 36.76 -12.42 4.16
N THR A 728 36.72 -11.09 4.23
CA THR A 728 35.62 -10.31 3.65
C THR A 728 35.90 -9.90 2.22
N PHE A 729 34.87 -9.95 1.38
CA PHE A 729 34.88 -9.30 0.08
C PHE A 729 33.69 -8.35 -0.08
N VAL A 730 33.85 -7.37 -0.96
CA VAL A 730 32.77 -6.57 -1.53
C VAL A 730 32.80 -6.75 -3.03
N ALA A 731 31.71 -7.22 -3.62
CA ALA A 731 31.57 -7.47 -5.04
C ALA A 731 30.54 -6.52 -5.65
N THR A 732 30.81 -6.04 -6.86
CA THR A 732 29.85 -5.29 -7.67
C THR A 732 29.52 -6.08 -8.93
N VAL A 733 28.23 -6.19 -9.23
CA VAL A 733 27.71 -6.87 -10.43
C VAL A 733 26.61 -6.05 -11.07
N SER A 734 26.40 -6.17 -12.38
CA SER A 734 25.27 -5.54 -13.05
C SER A 734 23.93 -6.17 -12.64
N THR A 735 22.83 -5.50 -12.95
CA THR A 735 21.46 -6.05 -12.80
C THR A 735 21.12 -7.18 -13.78
N ASP A 736 22.01 -7.45 -14.73
CA ASP A 736 21.99 -8.63 -15.61
C ASP A 736 22.86 -9.77 -15.08
N GLY A 737 23.53 -9.55 -13.94
CA GLY A 737 24.35 -10.52 -13.25
C GLY A 737 25.76 -10.67 -13.82
N GLU A 738 26.34 -9.61 -14.38
CA GLU A 738 27.71 -9.61 -14.91
C GLU A 738 28.69 -8.95 -13.93
N ALA A 739 29.91 -9.49 -13.80
CA ALA A 739 30.92 -8.95 -12.90
C ALA A 739 31.33 -7.52 -13.30
N ARG A 740 31.44 -6.62 -12.32
CA ARG A 740 31.97 -5.26 -12.50
C ARG A 740 33.31 -5.06 -11.81
N GLY A 741 33.43 -5.57 -10.59
CA GLY A 741 34.68 -5.49 -9.82
C GLY A 741 34.49 -5.98 -8.39
N ALA A 742 35.59 -6.28 -7.71
CA ALA A 742 35.59 -6.60 -6.29
C ALA A 742 36.87 -6.15 -5.60
N ALA A 743 36.75 -5.97 -4.29
CA ALA A 743 37.88 -5.85 -3.39
C ALA A 743 37.69 -6.82 -2.22
N ALA A 744 38.79 -7.26 -1.64
CA ALA A 744 38.78 -8.05 -0.43
C ALA A 744 39.68 -7.42 0.64
N PHE A 745 39.41 -7.77 1.89
CA PHE A 745 40.21 -7.36 3.03
C PHE A 745 40.14 -8.43 4.13
N TRP A 746 41.24 -8.58 4.86
CA TRP A 746 41.37 -9.54 5.95
C TRP A 746 42.43 -9.07 6.96
N THR A 747 42.63 -9.85 8.02
CA THR A 747 43.43 -9.48 9.19
C THR A 747 44.94 -9.54 8.97
N GLY A 748 45.40 -10.18 7.89
CA GLY A 748 46.80 -10.58 7.75
C GLY A 748 47.19 -11.80 8.60
N SER A 749 46.26 -12.35 9.40
CA SER A 749 46.49 -13.47 10.32
C SER A 749 45.65 -14.69 9.95
N ILE A 750 46.27 -15.87 9.95
CA ILE A 750 45.57 -17.15 9.73
C ILE A 750 44.71 -17.59 10.92
N LEU A 751 44.80 -16.88 12.05
CA LEU A 751 44.11 -17.22 13.31
C LEU A 751 42.92 -16.30 13.61
N GLN A 752 42.57 -15.39 12.69
CA GLN A 752 41.57 -14.36 12.95
C GLN A 752 40.64 -14.21 11.76
N ASP A 753 39.34 -14.21 12.02
CA ASP A 753 38.30 -14.09 11.00
C ASP A 753 37.81 -12.64 10.88
N VAL A 754 37.49 -12.22 9.66
CA VAL A 754 36.66 -11.03 9.42
C VAL A 754 35.49 -11.47 8.54
N THR A 755 34.29 -11.40 9.11
CA THR A 755 33.04 -11.79 8.44
C THR A 755 32.29 -10.54 8.00
N GLY A 756 32.12 -10.32 6.69
CA GLY A 756 31.28 -9.25 6.16
C GLY A 756 29.80 -9.44 6.53
N VAL A 757 29.14 -8.38 7.02
CA VAL A 757 27.75 -8.46 7.50
C VAL A 757 26.81 -7.57 6.69
N ALA A 758 27.13 -6.28 6.53
CA ALA A 758 26.25 -5.34 5.83
C ALA A 758 27.04 -4.30 5.03
N VAL A 759 26.44 -3.81 3.94
CA VAL A 759 27.06 -2.81 3.05
C VAL A 759 26.05 -1.74 2.63
N ARG A 760 26.42 -0.47 2.73
CA ARG A 760 25.61 0.66 2.28
C ARG A 760 26.44 1.60 1.41
N GLU A 761 25.86 2.05 0.30
CA GLU A 761 26.53 2.99 -0.61
C GLU A 761 26.54 4.40 -0.01
N LEU A 762 27.69 5.06 -0.08
CA LEU A 762 27.87 6.46 0.29
C LEU A 762 27.50 7.36 -0.90
N PRO A 763 26.79 8.48 -0.69
CA PRO A 763 26.32 9.33 -1.78
C PRO A 763 27.39 9.96 -2.67
N THR A 764 28.66 10.01 -2.24
CA THR A 764 29.70 10.75 -2.95
C THR A 764 30.79 9.91 -3.61
N SER A 765 31.06 8.66 -3.19
CA SER A 765 32.18 7.92 -3.81
C SER A 765 32.41 6.45 -3.39
N GLY A 766 31.57 5.77 -2.61
CA GLY A 766 31.92 4.40 -2.18
C GLY A 766 31.00 3.72 -1.20
N PHE A 767 31.52 3.05 -0.16
CA PHE A 767 30.71 2.22 0.75
C PHE A 767 31.06 2.40 2.23
N VAL A 768 30.07 2.20 3.09
CA VAL A 768 30.28 1.84 4.50
C VAL A 768 30.01 0.35 4.64
N THR A 769 30.93 -0.36 5.27
CA THR A 769 30.78 -1.78 5.58
C THR A 769 30.73 -2.01 7.08
N LEU A 770 29.92 -3.00 7.46
CA LEU A 770 29.86 -3.56 8.80
C LEU A 770 30.37 -5.00 8.71
N SER A 771 31.37 -5.34 9.52
CA SER A 771 31.91 -6.69 9.62
C SER A 771 32.02 -7.13 11.08
N ARG A 772 32.10 -8.44 11.30
CA ARG A 772 32.45 -9.04 12.58
C ARG A 772 33.91 -9.47 12.54
N PHE A 773 34.71 -9.00 13.48
CA PHE A 773 36.07 -9.47 13.66
C PHE A 773 36.13 -10.43 14.83
N THR A 774 36.69 -11.62 14.58
CA THR A 774 36.86 -12.67 15.59
C THR A 774 38.36 -12.84 15.85
N PRO A 775 38.93 -12.11 16.81
CA PRO A 775 40.26 -12.40 17.34
C PRO A 775 40.25 -13.76 18.08
N MET A 776 41.40 -14.14 18.66
CA MET A 776 41.49 -15.38 19.45
C MET A 776 40.55 -15.41 20.67
N VAL A 777 40.12 -14.24 21.17
CA VAL A 777 39.23 -14.09 22.33
C VAL A 777 38.24 -12.94 22.11
N GLY A 778 36.94 -13.24 22.18
CA GLY A 778 35.86 -12.26 22.01
C GLY A 778 35.58 -11.90 20.55
N ASN A 779 34.43 -11.27 20.29
CA ASN A 779 34.08 -10.73 18.97
C ASN A 779 34.07 -9.21 19.02
N ARG A 780 34.46 -8.57 17.93
CA ARG A 780 34.41 -7.11 17.77
C ARG A 780 33.56 -6.73 16.56
N ILE A 781 33.01 -5.52 16.60
CA ILE A 781 32.36 -4.89 15.45
C ILE A 781 33.42 -4.13 14.67
N GLU A 782 33.53 -4.34 13.37
CA GLU A 782 34.40 -3.58 12.48
C GLU A 782 33.58 -2.70 11.55
N LEU A 783 33.91 -1.41 11.50
CA LEU A 783 33.35 -0.45 10.56
C LEU A 783 34.44 0.04 9.60
N GLY A 784 34.15 0.01 8.31
CA GLY A 784 35.07 0.45 7.26
C GLY A 784 34.42 1.42 6.30
N THR A 785 35.20 2.40 5.82
CA THR A 785 34.83 3.22 4.65
C THR A 785 35.64 2.77 3.44
N HIS A 786 34.98 2.72 2.29
CA HIS A 786 35.54 2.23 1.04
C HIS A 786 35.23 3.20 -0.10
N ASP A 787 36.01 3.17 -1.17
CA ASP A 787 35.75 3.86 -2.43
C ASP A 787 34.77 3.04 -3.29
N SER A 788 34.50 3.51 -4.51
CA SER A 788 33.55 2.90 -5.44
C SER A 788 34.07 1.59 -6.04
N GLN A 789 35.36 1.31 -5.90
CA GLN A 789 36.00 0.04 -6.23
C GLN A 789 36.10 -0.88 -5.00
N ALA A 790 35.50 -0.46 -3.88
CA ALA A 790 35.54 -1.10 -2.58
C ALA A 790 36.93 -1.16 -1.91
N HIS A 791 37.90 -0.40 -2.38
CA HIS A 791 39.16 -0.22 -1.65
C HIS A 791 38.94 0.67 -0.43
N ARG A 792 39.56 0.34 0.69
CA ARG A 792 39.46 1.18 1.90
C ARG A 792 39.98 2.60 1.66
N THR A 793 39.19 3.60 2.04
CA THR A 793 39.53 5.02 1.87
C THR A 793 40.21 5.63 3.10
N SER A 794 39.91 5.11 4.30
CA SER A 794 40.71 5.34 5.51
C SER A 794 41.65 4.16 5.75
N GLY A 795 42.92 4.43 6.10
CA GLY A 795 43.89 3.38 6.45
C GLY A 795 43.49 2.55 7.68
N ASP A 796 42.60 3.09 8.51
CA ASP A 796 42.10 2.46 9.73
C ASP A 796 40.59 2.18 9.61
N SER A 797 40.16 1.00 10.03
CA SER A 797 38.78 0.71 10.47
C SER A 797 38.62 1.00 11.95
N LEU A 798 37.37 1.23 12.35
CA LEU A 798 37.02 1.25 13.75
C LEU A 798 36.62 -0.15 14.21
N SER A 799 37.38 -0.68 15.17
CA SER A 799 37.06 -1.89 15.91
C SER A 799 36.40 -1.51 17.23
N ILE A 800 35.17 -1.98 17.48
CA ILE A 800 34.41 -1.71 18.70
C ILE A 800 34.32 -3.00 19.52
N GLU A 801 34.85 -2.95 20.73
CA GLU A 801 34.66 -3.95 21.77
C GLU A 801 33.52 -3.51 22.69
N LEU A 802 32.59 -4.42 23.01
CA LEU A 802 31.54 -4.16 23.98
C LEU A 802 31.86 -4.90 25.28
N GLN A 803 31.58 -4.26 26.41
CA GLN A 803 31.71 -4.84 27.74
C GLN A 803 30.33 -5.02 28.39
N ALA A 804 30.12 -6.16 29.01
CA ALA A 804 28.93 -6.46 29.81
C ALA A 804 29.38 -7.00 31.18
N GLY A 805 29.00 -6.33 32.26
CA GLY A 805 29.40 -6.73 33.62
C GLY A 805 30.91 -6.63 33.90
N GLY A 806 31.67 -5.87 33.11
CA GLY A 806 33.13 -5.77 33.22
C GLY A 806 33.90 -6.83 32.41
N GLU A 807 33.20 -7.74 31.71
CA GLU A 807 33.78 -8.72 30.79
C GLU A 807 33.52 -8.35 29.33
N LEU A 808 34.32 -8.89 28.42
CA LEU A 808 34.09 -8.75 26.98
C LEU A 808 32.78 -9.46 26.60
N ALA A 809 31.82 -8.70 26.10
CA ALA A 809 30.57 -9.25 25.63
C ALA A 809 30.76 -9.99 24.32
N HIS A 810 29.97 -11.04 24.08
CA HIS A 810 29.87 -11.60 22.75
C HIS A 810 28.98 -10.70 21.90
N VAL A 811 29.53 -10.26 20.77
CA VAL A 811 28.86 -9.34 19.86
C VAL A 811 28.69 -9.99 18.49
N ALA A 812 27.49 -9.86 17.93
CA ALA A 812 27.20 -10.23 16.56
C ALA A 812 26.60 -9.00 15.84
N PRO A 813 27.40 -8.22 15.09
CA PRO A 813 26.86 -7.16 14.25
C PRO A 813 25.87 -7.76 13.26
N SER A 814 24.81 -7.01 12.96
CA SER A 814 23.62 -7.59 12.34
C SER A 814 22.88 -6.66 11.37
N GLY A 815 23.01 -5.34 11.52
CA GLY A 815 22.37 -4.37 10.63
C GLY A 815 23.12 -3.05 10.57
N LEU A 816 23.05 -2.41 9.40
CA LEU A 816 23.62 -1.09 9.10
C LEU A 816 22.62 -0.30 8.27
N SER A 817 22.42 0.96 8.62
CA SER A 817 21.75 1.95 7.78
C SER A 817 22.52 3.26 7.83
N LEU A 818 22.47 4.02 6.73
CA LEU A 818 22.99 5.38 6.74
C LEU A 818 21.88 6.35 7.16
N THR A 819 22.29 7.40 7.85
CA THR A 819 21.43 8.50 8.24
C THR A 819 21.88 9.74 7.48
N THR A 820 20.92 10.57 7.13
CA THR A 820 21.13 11.76 6.30
C THR A 820 21.87 12.90 6.97
N ASP A 821 21.83 12.95 8.28
CA ASP A 821 22.54 13.92 9.12
C ASP A 821 24.02 13.54 9.31
N GLY A 822 24.54 12.63 8.49
CA GLY A 822 25.97 12.28 8.48
C GLY A 822 26.32 10.96 9.15
N GLY A 823 25.33 10.18 9.59
CA GLY A 823 25.55 9.05 10.48
C GLY A 823 25.45 7.67 9.84
N ALA A 824 25.95 6.68 10.57
CA ALA A 824 25.78 5.26 10.37
C ALA A 824 25.06 4.73 11.62
N LEU A 825 23.82 4.30 11.44
CA LEU A 825 23.03 3.64 12.47
C LEU A 825 23.28 2.13 12.37
N LEU A 826 23.82 1.56 13.42
CA LEU A 826 24.27 0.18 13.48
C LEU A 826 23.53 -0.58 14.57
N VAL A 827 23.33 -1.88 14.34
CA VAL A 827 22.70 -2.78 15.28
C VAL A 827 23.49 -4.07 15.40
N ALA A 828 23.72 -4.47 16.65
CA ALA A 828 24.37 -5.72 16.99
C ALA A 828 23.58 -6.45 18.08
N HIS A 829 23.55 -7.78 17.99
CA HIS A 829 23.16 -8.60 19.13
C HIS A 829 24.31 -8.62 20.13
N VAL A 830 23.97 -8.49 21.39
CA VAL A 830 24.94 -8.53 22.50
C VAL A 830 24.44 -9.51 23.54
N SER A 831 25.32 -10.42 23.96
CA SER A 831 25.11 -11.25 25.13
C SER A 831 26.21 -11.02 26.16
N GLY A 832 25.80 -10.79 27.41
CA GLY A 832 26.72 -10.81 28.57
C GLY A 832 27.13 -12.23 28.96
N ASP A 833 27.78 -12.36 30.11
CA ASP A 833 28.12 -13.63 30.76
C ASP A 833 26.97 -14.65 30.57
N GLN A 834 27.31 -15.83 30.03
CA GLN A 834 26.36 -16.89 29.72
C GLN A 834 25.53 -17.32 30.93
N ALA A 835 26.00 -17.04 32.15
CA ALA A 835 25.27 -17.33 33.38
C ALA A 835 24.03 -16.45 33.62
N LEU A 836 23.92 -15.26 32.99
CA LEU A 836 22.92 -14.26 33.35
C LEU A 836 21.76 -14.08 32.34
N ASN A 837 21.72 -14.83 31.23
CA ASN A 837 20.70 -14.71 30.17
C ASN A 837 20.47 -13.27 29.68
N ASP A 838 21.47 -12.40 29.79
CA ASP A 838 21.37 -10.98 29.48
C ASP A 838 21.61 -10.76 27.99
N HIS A 839 20.58 -11.05 27.19
CA HIS A 839 20.55 -10.86 25.74
C HIS A 839 19.83 -9.57 25.38
N GLY A 840 20.40 -8.80 24.45
CA GLY A 840 19.74 -7.60 23.97
C GLY A 840 20.31 -7.11 22.66
N LEU A 841 19.73 -6.02 22.17
CA LEU A 841 20.25 -5.29 21.04
C LEU A 841 21.11 -4.13 21.55
N TRP A 842 22.26 -3.94 20.94
CA TRP A 842 23.03 -2.71 21.03
C TRP A 842 22.86 -1.94 19.73
N VAL A 843 22.49 -0.68 19.88
CA VAL A 843 22.22 0.23 18.76
C VAL A 843 23.10 1.45 18.96
N ALA A 844 23.77 1.90 17.91
CA ALA A 844 24.51 3.15 17.93
C ALA A 844 24.32 3.94 16.66
N LYS A 845 24.36 5.26 16.77
CA LYS A 845 24.44 6.19 15.65
C LYS A 845 25.77 6.91 15.76
N LEU A 846 26.66 6.65 14.81
CA LEU A 846 28.03 7.18 14.76
C LEU A 846 28.24 7.98 13.48
N PRO A 847 29.15 8.97 13.43
CA PRO A 847 29.50 9.63 12.17
C PRO A 847 29.91 8.61 11.11
N ALA A 848 29.28 8.58 9.94
CA ALA A 848 29.58 7.58 8.90
C ALA A 848 31.01 7.70 8.35
N ARG A 849 31.65 8.87 8.52
CA ARG A 849 33.01 9.15 8.06
C ARG A 849 34.09 8.74 9.07
N THR A 850 33.88 9.05 10.35
CA THR A 850 34.91 8.90 11.40
C THR A 850 34.61 7.77 12.37
N PHE A 851 33.35 7.33 12.43
CA PHE A 851 32.81 6.36 13.38
C PHE A 851 33.04 6.71 14.86
N GLU A 852 33.34 7.97 15.18
CA GLU A 852 33.70 8.39 16.55
C GLU A 852 32.63 7.99 17.57
N LEU A 853 33.04 7.27 18.62
CA LEU A 853 32.18 6.89 19.74
C LEU A 853 31.97 8.07 20.70
N PRO A 854 30.78 8.21 21.32
CA PRO A 854 30.55 9.23 22.33
C PRO A 854 31.43 9.03 23.57
N ALA A 855 32.07 10.10 24.03
CA ALA A 855 32.88 10.09 25.24
C ALA A 855 32.05 9.72 26.49
N GLY A 856 32.61 8.89 27.37
CA GLY A 856 32.01 8.58 28.67
C GLY A 856 30.93 7.48 28.66
N GLN A 857 30.67 6.82 27.54
CA GLN A 857 29.88 5.59 27.54
C GLN A 857 30.76 4.40 27.94
N THR A 858 30.58 3.91 29.16
CA THR A 858 31.48 2.95 29.84
C THR A 858 31.53 1.54 29.25
N ALA A 859 30.62 1.19 28.34
CA ALA A 859 30.45 -0.18 27.87
C ALA A 859 31.00 -0.45 26.46
N ALA A 860 31.58 0.54 25.77
CA ALA A 860 32.17 0.36 24.44
C ALA A 860 33.58 0.95 24.37
N GLN A 861 34.54 0.18 23.86
CA GLN A 861 35.91 0.65 23.60
C GLN A 861 36.18 0.58 22.10
N ALA A 862 36.70 1.68 21.57
CA ALA A 862 37.11 1.78 20.17
C ALA A 862 38.63 1.63 20.05
N ALA A 863 39.07 0.85 19.08
CA ALA A 863 40.45 0.79 18.64
C ALA A 863 40.51 0.92 17.11
N THR A 864 41.60 1.50 16.59
CA THR A 864 41.87 1.48 15.16
C THR A 864 42.47 0.12 14.79
N SER A 865 41.95 -0.47 13.71
CA SER A 865 42.45 -1.71 13.11
C SER A 865 42.82 -1.44 11.65
N SER A 866 43.97 -1.95 11.20
CA SER A 866 44.35 -1.86 9.78
C SER A 866 44.30 -3.24 9.15
N PHE A 867 43.54 -3.35 8.07
CA PHE A 867 43.40 -4.57 7.28
C PHE A 867 43.96 -4.31 5.89
N PRO A 868 44.95 -5.09 5.40
CA PRO A 868 45.43 -4.93 4.03
C PRO A 868 44.30 -5.15 3.01
N ASN A 869 44.24 -4.27 2.02
CA ASN A 869 43.43 -4.49 0.82
C ASN A 869 44.09 -5.58 -0.03
N GLU A 870 43.29 -6.50 -0.54
CA GLU A 870 43.72 -7.51 -1.50
C GLU A 870 42.99 -7.32 -2.84
N THR A 871 43.72 -7.48 -3.93
CA THR A 871 43.11 -7.57 -5.25
C THR A 871 42.26 -8.84 -5.31
N CYS A 872 40.97 -8.69 -5.57
CA CYS A 872 40.03 -9.79 -5.64
C CYS A 872 39.49 -9.92 -7.07
N SER A 873 39.65 -11.09 -7.69
CA SER A 873 38.97 -11.41 -8.93
C SER A 873 37.56 -11.94 -8.65
N LEU A 874 36.60 -11.60 -9.51
CA LEU A 874 35.28 -12.21 -9.50
C LEU A 874 35.18 -13.25 -10.62
N ASP A 875 34.60 -14.40 -10.28
CA ASP A 875 34.19 -15.41 -11.25
C ASP A 875 32.67 -15.52 -11.20
N VAL A 876 31.99 -14.92 -12.19
CA VAL A 876 30.54 -14.94 -12.27
C VAL A 876 30.13 -15.79 -13.46
N THR A 877 29.47 -16.91 -13.18
CA THR A 877 29.09 -17.88 -14.21
C THR A 877 27.59 -18.17 -14.17
N PRO A 878 26.94 -18.48 -15.30
CA PRO A 878 25.55 -18.93 -15.31
C PRO A 878 25.33 -20.14 -14.39
N ALA A 879 24.22 -20.14 -13.66
CA ALA A 879 23.84 -21.25 -12.79
C ALA A 879 22.41 -21.71 -13.07
N SER A 880 22.13 -22.99 -12.83
CA SER A 880 20.78 -23.54 -12.88
C SER A 880 20.18 -23.56 -11.48
N VAL A 881 19.30 -22.61 -11.18
CA VAL A 881 18.56 -22.57 -9.92
C VAL A 881 17.17 -23.16 -10.15
N LYS A 882 16.74 -24.06 -9.27
CA LYS A 882 15.38 -24.59 -9.31
C LYS A 882 14.46 -23.60 -8.60
N SER A 883 13.38 -23.23 -9.26
CA SER A 883 12.31 -22.41 -8.70
C SER A 883 10.99 -23.14 -8.95
N GLU A 884 10.24 -23.40 -7.89
CA GLU A 884 8.94 -24.07 -7.95
C GLU A 884 7.87 -23.15 -7.37
N ALA A 885 6.74 -23.03 -8.05
CA ALA A 885 5.57 -22.33 -7.52
C ALA A 885 5.11 -23.00 -6.23
N LEU A 886 4.87 -22.20 -5.18
CA LEU A 886 4.19 -22.63 -3.98
C LEU A 886 2.81 -21.97 -3.94
N GLU A 887 1.77 -22.79 -3.92
CA GLU A 887 0.43 -22.31 -3.58
C GLU A 887 0.36 -22.13 -2.06
N LEU A 888 0.06 -20.91 -1.63
CA LEU A 888 -0.11 -20.58 -0.23
C LEU A 888 -1.56 -20.12 0.01
N GLU A 889 -2.15 -20.63 1.09
CA GLU A 889 -3.41 -20.15 1.61
C GLU A 889 -3.18 -19.13 2.74
N GLU A 890 -3.99 -18.08 2.72
CA GLU A 890 -4.02 -17.07 3.76
C GLU A 890 -5.10 -17.39 4.80
N VAL A 891 -4.65 -17.63 6.02
CA VAL A 891 -5.54 -17.78 7.17
C VAL A 891 -5.48 -16.50 7.99
N ASP A 892 -6.63 -15.83 8.09
CA ASP A 892 -6.80 -14.73 9.03
C ASP A 892 -6.72 -15.30 10.45
N ALA A 893 -5.82 -14.74 11.24
CA ALA A 893 -5.57 -15.19 12.60
C ALA A 893 -6.28 -14.30 13.62
N SER A 894 -7.29 -13.52 13.20
CA SER A 894 -8.09 -12.62 14.04
C SER A 894 -8.57 -13.26 15.34
#